data_AF-I3K3E2-F1
#
_entry.id   AF-I3K3E2-F1
#
_cell.length_a   1.000
_cell.length_b   1.000
_cell.length_c   1.000
_cell.angle_alpha   90.00
_cell.angle_beta   90.00
_cell.angle_gamma   90.00
#
_symmetry.space_group_name_H-M   'P 1'
#
loop_
_entity.id
_entity.type
_entity.pdbx_description
1 polymer ?
#
loop_
_entity_poly.entity_id
_entity_poly.type
_entity_poly.pdbx_seq_one_letter_code
_entity_poly.pdbx_strand_id
1 'polypeptide(L)'
;MVELICAPKIHHDQIAYLKIITEEYVHLRHTIFPNHPLKPKHHYLLHYSDLFLHFGPLIRLWTLRFESKHSYFKECARKLHNFVHLCKTLAERHQLLQAYLSSGPLFAPAVQAVGETSEYDEQLYNGLIQESVRTADMDSGSLRHEINLALPDLHEETKRAVIEHLTDIIGVRNREDLLFVEPDDIKPFLTPIQSRRLVQVFRKASGQLPSTQPNVSNTSWISNFSVPWEKMPTRLSQALASGGMAHPEDRRIMIRTVVEEMRVHCPNPNRAACGEVARAIVSKYPATFADKTAEGEQLGCGYYSLLKQLKTRVEHVNRDNVSSRIRQPRKRSTRENNEGDVAIKRARSELDSYGCINWQPTTLPEGETTETLETKRQTMSTVFRSAGPQAIETTDVNTYMSLTYIYQRHMLNSWPAPTLCEVQEHWPFLFTKRGLCTHFHTLTDIEVDTRLSEALLTKGRRILNFFQSQRLQWNKEIEHLLRECDSAKLNHNQIATAAILLLMKYFQEKEDSIFILADAFSTKMSVEREMTLPITPRVIALGNNFMSASRWMISLEGKVFYEPEQMHDFASTLAVFFASYYVFNLEYQESASITLEMIQRFFVRINPDMGTKCPAKLGTSRKTGRVVKRKVTSVSPRITTFLQRLSEFEWRTSN
;
A
#
# COMPACT_ATOMS: atom_id res chain seq x y z
N MET A 1 -39.99 14.85 -26.43
CA MET A 1 -39.08 15.36 -25.37
C MET A 1 -37.61 15.16 -25.71
N VAL A 2 -37.11 13.92 -25.83
CA VAL A 2 -35.67 13.66 -26.09
C VAL A 2 -35.16 14.34 -27.37
N GLU A 3 -35.94 14.32 -28.44
CA GLU A 3 -35.57 14.98 -29.71
C GLU A 3 -35.39 16.50 -29.56
N LEU A 4 -36.23 17.16 -28.76
CA LEU A 4 -36.11 18.59 -28.46
C LEU A 4 -34.84 18.87 -27.65
N ILE A 5 -34.56 18.04 -26.64
CA ILE A 5 -33.38 18.18 -25.79
C ILE A 5 -32.07 17.96 -26.58
N CYS A 6 -32.09 17.08 -27.57
CA CYS A 6 -30.93 16.76 -28.40
C CYS A 6 -30.86 17.61 -29.69
N ALA A 7 -31.76 18.57 -29.89
CA ALA A 7 -31.79 19.35 -31.11
C ALA A 7 -30.58 20.31 -31.19
N PRO A 8 -29.85 20.38 -32.32
CA PRO A 8 -28.70 21.28 -32.47
C PRO A 8 -29.10 22.76 -32.63
N LYS A 9 -30.38 23.01 -32.89
CA LYS A 9 -31.07 24.30 -32.98
C LYS A 9 -32.51 24.10 -32.47
N ILE A 10 -33.06 25.08 -31.76
CA ILE A 10 -34.42 25.01 -31.18
C ILE A 10 -35.06 26.40 -31.18
N HIS A 11 -36.36 26.50 -31.45
CA HIS A 11 -37.13 27.75 -31.41
C HIS A 11 -37.69 28.02 -30.01
N HIS A 12 -37.96 29.29 -29.66
CA HIS A 12 -38.50 29.68 -28.36
C HIS A 12 -39.82 28.98 -28.04
N ASP A 13 -40.72 28.82 -29.02
CA ASP A 13 -41.99 28.11 -28.85
C ASP A 13 -41.77 26.63 -28.49
N GLN A 14 -40.73 26.01 -29.07
CA GLN A 14 -40.36 24.62 -28.77
C GLN A 14 -39.76 24.49 -27.36
N ILE A 15 -39.10 25.53 -26.84
CA ILE A 15 -38.59 25.57 -25.47
C ILE A 15 -39.76 25.70 -24.47
N ALA A 16 -40.73 26.57 -24.77
CA ALA A 16 -41.94 26.69 -23.95
C ALA A 16 -42.73 25.37 -23.92
N TYR A 17 -42.87 24.72 -25.08
CA TYR A 17 -43.45 23.39 -25.18
C TYR A 17 -42.66 22.34 -24.38
N LEU A 18 -41.32 22.39 -24.42
CA LEU A 18 -40.45 21.49 -23.64
C LEU A 18 -40.73 21.60 -22.13
N LYS A 19 -41.00 22.80 -21.62
CA LYS A 19 -41.33 23.03 -20.20
C LYS A 19 -42.59 22.28 -19.79
N ILE A 20 -43.67 22.47 -20.55
CA ILE A 20 -44.98 21.85 -20.29
C ILE A 20 -44.86 20.32 -20.28
N ILE A 21 -44.28 19.74 -21.34
CA ILE A 21 -44.16 18.28 -21.44
C ILE A 21 -43.25 17.70 -20.34
N THR A 22 -42.33 18.49 -19.80
CA THR A 22 -41.44 18.06 -18.70
C THR A 22 -42.17 18.04 -17.36
N GLU A 23 -42.94 19.09 -17.07
CA GLU A 23 -43.76 19.17 -15.87
C GLU A 23 -44.83 18.06 -15.87
N GLU A 24 -45.51 17.85 -17.00
CA GLU A 24 -46.47 16.75 -17.17
C GLU A 24 -45.82 15.39 -16.95
N TYR A 25 -44.64 15.15 -17.53
CA TYR A 25 -43.91 13.90 -17.36
C TYR A 25 -43.54 13.64 -15.89
N VAL A 26 -43.00 14.65 -15.19
CA VAL A 26 -42.59 14.50 -13.79
C VAL A 26 -43.80 14.27 -12.89
N HIS A 27 -44.89 14.99 -13.13
CA HIS A 27 -46.15 14.81 -12.42
C HIS A 27 -46.71 13.39 -12.63
N LEU A 28 -46.83 12.96 -13.89
CA LEU A 28 -47.34 11.64 -14.24
C LEU A 28 -46.47 10.52 -13.65
N ARG A 29 -45.15 10.68 -13.66
CA ARG A 29 -44.21 9.72 -13.09
C ARG A 29 -44.35 9.59 -11.57
N HIS A 30 -44.66 10.68 -10.87
CA HIS A 30 -44.93 10.66 -9.44
C HIS A 30 -46.27 9.98 -9.14
N THR A 31 -47.31 10.32 -9.90
CA THR A 31 -48.68 9.81 -9.70
C THR A 31 -48.79 8.31 -10.01
N ILE A 32 -48.19 7.82 -11.10
CA ILE A 32 -48.27 6.40 -11.48
C ILE A 32 -47.40 5.52 -10.58
N PHE A 33 -46.28 6.04 -10.05
CA PHE A 33 -45.32 5.26 -9.27
C PHE A 33 -44.98 5.94 -7.94
N PRO A 34 -45.96 6.07 -7.02
CA PRO A 34 -45.80 6.82 -5.78
C PRO A 34 -44.75 6.21 -4.84
N ASN A 35 -44.57 4.89 -4.88
CA ASN A 35 -43.59 4.16 -4.07
C ASN A 35 -42.17 4.16 -4.66
N HIS A 36 -41.95 4.86 -5.78
CA HIS A 36 -40.63 4.95 -6.41
C HIS A 36 -40.18 6.40 -6.49
N PRO A 37 -39.30 6.84 -5.57
CA PRO A 37 -38.93 8.24 -5.44
C PRO A 37 -38.28 8.76 -6.73
N LEU A 38 -38.58 10.03 -7.03
CA LEU A 38 -37.98 10.73 -8.16
C LEU A 38 -36.46 10.82 -7.94
N LYS A 39 -35.70 10.32 -8.92
CA LYS A 39 -34.24 10.47 -8.93
C LYS A 39 -33.88 11.94 -9.19
N PRO A 40 -32.71 12.43 -8.73
CA PRO A 40 -32.26 13.81 -8.97
C PRO A 40 -32.30 14.25 -10.44
N LYS A 41 -32.13 13.32 -11.39
CA LYS A 41 -32.23 13.61 -12.83
C LYS A 41 -33.60 14.11 -13.28
N HIS A 42 -34.70 13.71 -12.62
CA HIS A 42 -36.03 14.21 -12.92
C HIS A 42 -36.19 15.66 -12.47
N HIS A 43 -35.57 16.02 -11.33
CA HIS A 43 -35.52 17.41 -10.89
C HIS A 43 -34.69 18.27 -11.85
N TYR A 44 -33.53 17.77 -12.30
CA TYR A 44 -32.70 18.51 -13.27
C TYR A 44 -33.41 18.77 -14.58
N LEU A 45 -34.25 17.84 -15.03
CA LEU A 45 -35.00 17.98 -16.28
C LEU A 45 -35.93 19.21 -16.26
N LEU A 46 -36.50 19.56 -15.10
CA LEU A 46 -37.37 20.73 -14.95
C LEU A 46 -36.64 22.04 -15.27
N HIS A 47 -35.32 22.08 -15.09
CA HIS A 47 -34.50 23.25 -15.39
C HIS A 47 -34.10 23.34 -16.87
N TYR A 48 -34.38 22.34 -17.70
CA TYR A 48 -33.85 22.31 -19.07
C TYR A 48 -34.39 23.44 -19.93
N SER A 49 -35.68 23.78 -19.83
CA SER A 49 -36.25 24.90 -20.59
C SER A 49 -35.53 26.21 -20.30
N ASP A 50 -35.26 26.48 -19.02
CA ASP A 50 -34.62 27.71 -18.59
C ASP A 50 -33.15 27.71 -19.03
N LEU A 51 -32.46 26.57 -18.89
CA LEU A 51 -31.09 26.42 -19.37
C LEU A 51 -30.97 26.59 -20.89
N PHE A 52 -31.97 26.14 -21.68
CA PHE A 52 -32.01 26.35 -23.13
C PHE A 52 -32.11 27.84 -23.50
N LEU A 53 -32.83 28.64 -22.72
CA LEU A 53 -32.92 30.10 -22.94
C LEU A 53 -31.61 30.80 -22.60
N HIS A 54 -30.94 30.39 -21.53
CA HIS A 54 -29.72 31.05 -21.06
C HIS A 54 -28.47 30.66 -21.84
N PHE A 55 -28.33 29.38 -22.21
CA PHE A 55 -27.11 28.86 -22.82
C PHE A 55 -27.29 28.40 -24.27
N GLY A 56 -28.49 28.53 -24.82
CA GLY A 56 -28.84 28.00 -26.12
C GLY A 56 -28.92 26.47 -26.13
N PRO A 57 -28.78 25.82 -27.31
CA PRO A 57 -28.96 24.39 -27.43
C PRO A 57 -28.03 23.56 -26.54
N LEU A 58 -28.59 22.90 -25.51
CA LEU A 58 -27.81 22.20 -24.47
C LEU A 58 -26.96 21.03 -24.98
N ILE A 59 -27.28 20.46 -26.15
CA ILE A 59 -26.43 19.46 -26.81
C ILE A 59 -25.03 20.00 -27.14
N ARG A 60 -24.84 21.33 -27.22
CA ARG A 60 -23.52 21.93 -27.44
C ARG A 60 -22.66 21.97 -26.17
N LEU A 61 -23.29 21.79 -25.00
CA LEU A 61 -22.64 21.86 -23.68
C LEU A 61 -22.42 20.48 -23.06
N TRP A 62 -22.88 19.41 -23.71
CA TRP A 62 -22.74 18.06 -23.18
C TRP A 62 -21.28 17.59 -23.15
N THR A 63 -20.94 16.75 -22.18
CA THR A 63 -19.56 16.30 -21.95
C THR A 63 -19.21 14.99 -22.68
N LEU A 64 -20.14 14.45 -23.49
CA LEU A 64 -19.92 13.19 -24.21
C LEU A 64 -18.74 13.24 -25.20
N ARG A 65 -18.37 14.44 -25.69
CA ARG A 65 -17.17 14.63 -26.52
C ARG A 65 -15.86 14.39 -25.78
N PHE A 66 -15.82 14.62 -24.46
CA PHE A 66 -14.65 14.28 -23.65
C PHE A 66 -14.54 12.76 -23.47
N GLU A 67 -15.67 12.08 -23.29
CA GLU A 67 -15.67 10.63 -23.17
C GLU A 67 -15.31 9.93 -24.50
N SER A 68 -15.75 10.46 -25.64
CA SER A 68 -15.37 9.93 -26.96
C SER A 68 -13.87 10.07 -27.24
N LYS A 69 -13.20 11.08 -26.66
CA LYS A 69 -11.73 11.23 -26.76
C LYS A 69 -10.98 10.03 -26.16
N HIS A 70 -11.53 9.38 -25.14
CA HIS A 70 -10.93 8.16 -24.56
C HIS A 70 -10.86 7.00 -25.56
N SER A 71 -11.78 6.92 -26.54
CA SER A 71 -11.78 5.88 -27.56
C SER A 71 -10.50 5.89 -28.39
N TYR A 72 -9.99 7.07 -28.77
CA TYR A 72 -8.73 7.20 -29.50
C TYR A 72 -7.57 6.50 -28.76
N PHE A 73 -7.41 6.77 -27.46
CA PHE A 73 -6.33 6.20 -26.66
C PHE A 73 -6.48 4.68 -26.47
N LYS A 74 -7.72 4.21 -26.24
CA LYS A 74 -8.02 2.77 -26.13
C LYS A 74 -7.75 2.03 -27.44
N GLU A 75 -8.07 2.64 -28.57
CA GLU A 75 -7.82 2.12 -29.92
C GLU A 75 -6.31 2.04 -30.21
N CYS A 76 -5.60 3.14 -29.92
CA CYS A 76 -4.15 3.25 -30.10
C CYS A 76 -3.41 2.17 -29.27
N ALA A 77 -3.77 2.01 -28.00
CA ALA A 77 -3.20 0.97 -27.14
C ALA A 77 -3.50 -0.46 -27.65
N ARG A 78 -4.72 -0.71 -28.17
CA ARG A 78 -5.10 -2.01 -28.74
C ARG A 78 -4.31 -2.35 -30.00
N LYS A 79 -4.05 -1.38 -30.87
CA LYS A 79 -3.36 -1.58 -32.16
C LYS A 79 -1.85 -1.73 -32.04
N LEU A 80 -1.23 -1.07 -31.05
CA LEU A 80 0.23 -1.06 -30.90
C LEU A 80 0.79 -2.38 -30.35
N HIS A 81 -0.01 -3.17 -29.62
CA HIS A 81 0.41 -4.42 -28.95
C HIS A 81 1.72 -4.34 -28.14
N ASN A 82 2.18 -3.13 -27.81
CA ASN A 82 3.37 -2.85 -27.02
C ASN A 82 2.98 -2.03 -25.79
N PHE A 83 3.26 -2.59 -24.62
CA PHE A 83 2.89 -2.00 -23.33
C PHE A 83 4.08 -1.44 -22.55
N VAL A 84 5.28 -1.50 -23.13
CA VAL A 84 6.48 -0.88 -22.55
C VAL A 84 6.38 0.63 -22.76
N HIS A 85 6.39 1.39 -21.67
CA HIS A 85 6.22 2.86 -21.66
C HIS A 85 4.95 3.38 -22.36
N LEU A 86 3.83 2.64 -22.29
CA LEU A 86 2.57 2.94 -22.99
C LEU A 86 2.13 4.43 -22.89
N CYS A 87 2.27 5.07 -21.72
CA CYS A 87 1.87 6.47 -21.56
C CYS A 87 2.68 7.43 -22.44
N LYS A 88 3.99 7.18 -22.59
CA LYS A 88 4.87 7.97 -23.47
C LYS A 88 4.45 7.79 -24.92
N THR A 89 4.25 6.55 -25.35
CA THR A 89 3.83 6.23 -26.72
C THR A 89 2.45 6.81 -27.07
N LEU A 90 1.49 6.76 -26.14
CA LEU A 90 0.17 7.36 -26.34
C LEU A 90 0.23 8.88 -26.40
N ALA A 91 1.08 9.51 -25.58
CA ALA A 91 1.28 10.96 -25.59
C ALA A 91 1.92 11.43 -26.90
N GLU A 92 3.00 10.78 -27.34
CA GLU A 92 3.70 11.11 -28.59
C GLU A 92 2.78 10.96 -29.81
N ARG A 93 2.02 9.86 -29.90
CA ARG A 93 1.08 9.65 -31.02
C ARG A 93 -0.08 10.63 -31.02
N HIS A 94 -0.56 11.02 -29.83
CA HIS A 94 -1.60 12.02 -29.71
C HIS A 94 -1.08 13.41 -30.12
N GLN A 95 0.14 13.77 -29.71
CA GLN A 95 0.78 15.02 -30.09
C GLN A 95 0.98 15.11 -31.61
N LEU A 96 1.42 14.02 -32.25
CA LEU A 96 1.52 13.94 -33.72
C LEU A 96 0.15 14.09 -34.40
N LEU A 97 -0.91 13.48 -33.85
CA LEU A 97 -2.26 13.66 -34.36
C LEU A 97 -2.74 15.12 -34.19
N GLN A 98 -2.45 15.77 -33.06
CA GLN A 98 -2.79 17.18 -32.88
C GLN A 98 -2.02 18.06 -33.87
N ALA A 99 -0.72 17.82 -34.08
CA ALA A 99 0.07 18.54 -35.07
C ALA A 99 -0.50 18.37 -36.50
N TYR A 100 -0.94 17.16 -36.87
CA TYR A 100 -1.60 16.89 -38.14
C TYR A 100 -2.96 17.59 -38.27
N LEU A 101 -3.78 17.61 -37.21
CA LEU A 101 -5.08 18.29 -37.24
C LEU A 101 -4.93 19.82 -37.23
N SER A 102 -3.85 20.33 -36.63
CA SER A 102 -3.51 21.76 -36.56
C SER A 102 -2.79 22.29 -37.81
N SER A 103 -2.47 21.45 -38.79
CA SER A 103 -1.87 21.90 -40.06
C SER A 103 -2.89 22.51 -41.02
N GLY A 104 -4.19 22.46 -40.70
CA GLY A 104 -5.25 23.25 -41.32
C GLY A 104 -5.50 24.58 -40.59
N PRO A 105 -6.38 25.47 -41.11
CA PRO A 105 -6.72 26.72 -40.45
C PRO A 105 -7.31 26.45 -39.06
N LEU A 106 -6.61 26.93 -38.03
CA LEU A 106 -6.85 26.63 -36.61
C LEU A 106 -8.18 27.19 -36.07
N PHE A 107 -8.72 28.22 -36.74
CA PHE A 107 -9.98 28.85 -36.40
C PHE A 107 -10.87 28.91 -37.64
N ALA A 108 -12.18 28.65 -37.47
CA ALA A 108 -13.16 29.02 -38.48
C ALA A 108 -13.09 30.54 -38.71
N PRO A 109 -13.51 31.06 -39.89
CA PRO A 109 -13.59 32.50 -40.12
C PRO A 109 -14.34 33.16 -38.96
N ALA A 110 -13.87 34.32 -38.51
CA ALA A 110 -14.54 35.09 -37.47
C ALA A 110 -16.02 35.22 -37.82
N VAL A 111 -16.90 34.82 -36.90
CA VAL A 111 -18.34 34.99 -37.07
C VAL A 111 -18.59 36.50 -37.08
N GLN A 112 -18.80 37.08 -38.26
CA GLN A 112 -19.30 38.44 -38.38
C GLN A 112 -20.77 38.42 -37.97
N ALA A 113 -21.08 38.96 -36.78
CA ALA A 113 -22.44 39.27 -36.41
C ALA A 113 -22.92 40.41 -37.34
N VAL A 114 -23.91 40.12 -38.18
CA VAL A 114 -24.60 41.12 -38.99
C VAL A 114 -25.89 41.48 -38.24
N GLY A 115 -25.92 42.65 -37.62
CA GLY A 115 -27.07 43.18 -36.88
C GLY A 115 -26.68 43.81 -35.54
N GLU A 116 -27.60 44.60 -34.96
CA GLU A 116 -27.45 45.18 -33.62
C GLU A 116 -27.40 44.05 -32.58
N THR A 117 -26.24 43.85 -31.96
CA THR A 117 -26.11 42.97 -30.81
C THR A 117 -26.72 43.66 -29.60
N SER A 118 -27.59 42.97 -28.87
CA SER A 118 -28.08 43.46 -27.57
C SER A 118 -26.90 43.60 -26.60
N GLU A 119 -26.79 44.76 -25.96
CA GLU A 119 -25.81 45.00 -24.91
C GLU A 119 -25.97 43.99 -23.76
N TYR A 120 -24.85 43.64 -23.13
CA TYR A 120 -24.81 42.73 -22.00
C TYR A 120 -25.50 43.38 -20.79
N ASP A 121 -26.68 42.89 -20.43
CA ASP A 121 -27.42 43.34 -19.25
C ASP A 121 -27.22 42.33 -18.11
N GLU A 122 -26.38 42.73 -17.15
CA GLU A 122 -26.03 41.95 -15.97
C GLU A 122 -27.27 41.58 -15.13
N GLN A 123 -28.32 42.42 -15.14
CA GLN A 123 -29.51 42.24 -14.30
C GLN A 123 -30.38 41.05 -14.72
N LEU A 124 -30.19 40.53 -15.94
CA LEU A 124 -30.93 39.37 -16.45
C LEU A 124 -30.41 38.03 -15.91
N TYR A 125 -29.26 38.02 -15.24
CA TYR A 125 -28.63 36.81 -14.72
C TYR A 125 -28.82 36.64 -13.21
N ASN A 126 -28.85 35.39 -12.74
CA ASN A 126 -28.94 35.09 -11.31
C ASN A 126 -27.72 35.64 -10.55
N GLY A 127 -27.91 36.07 -9.29
CA GLY A 127 -26.88 36.66 -8.44
C GLY A 127 -25.55 35.91 -8.40
N LEU A 128 -25.55 34.58 -8.51
CA LEU A 128 -24.32 33.78 -8.55
C LEU A 128 -23.50 33.97 -9.84
N ILE A 129 -24.16 34.22 -10.98
CA ILE A 129 -23.50 34.47 -12.27
C ILE A 129 -23.01 35.92 -12.34
N GLN A 130 -23.81 36.86 -11.83
CA GLN A 130 -23.37 38.25 -11.64
C GLN A 130 -22.13 38.30 -10.74
N GLU A 131 -22.16 37.59 -9.62
CA GLU A 131 -21.05 37.46 -8.68
C GLU A 131 -19.85 36.75 -9.33
N SER A 132 -20.06 35.72 -10.14
CA SER A 132 -18.99 35.02 -10.87
C SER A 132 -18.27 35.92 -11.89
N VAL A 133 -19.01 36.74 -12.64
CA VAL A 133 -18.46 37.69 -13.61
C VAL A 133 -17.74 38.85 -12.90
N ARG A 134 -18.26 39.31 -11.76
CA ARG A 134 -17.58 40.30 -10.89
C ARG A 134 -16.34 39.74 -10.19
N THR A 135 -16.28 38.44 -9.89
CA THR A 135 -15.12 37.77 -9.27
C THR A 135 -14.03 37.35 -10.24
N ALA A 136 -14.22 37.54 -11.56
CA ALA A 136 -13.21 37.20 -12.56
C ALA A 136 -12.01 38.18 -12.58
N ASP A 137 -12.09 39.27 -11.82
CA ASP A 137 -10.93 40.09 -11.42
C ASP A 137 -11.02 40.32 -9.91
N MET A 138 -10.04 39.81 -9.14
CA MET A 138 -9.97 40.12 -7.71
C MET A 138 -9.47 41.56 -7.57
N ASP A 139 -10.39 42.51 -7.44
CA ASP A 139 -10.00 43.88 -7.17
C ASP A 139 -9.30 43.95 -5.80
N SER A 140 -8.15 44.63 -5.79
CA SER A 140 -7.27 44.91 -4.65
C SER A 140 -7.99 45.37 -3.36
N GLY A 141 -9.23 45.85 -3.49
CA GLY A 141 -10.12 46.22 -2.40
C GLY A 141 -10.56 45.05 -1.48
N SER A 142 -10.73 43.82 -2.00
CA SER A 142 -11.20 42.69 -1.16
C SER A 142 -10.13 42.15 -0.22
N LEU A 143 -8.87 42.10 -0.67
CA LEU A 143 -7.71 41.76 0.17
C LEU A 143 -7.45 42.84 1.22
N ARG A 144 -7.61 44.11 0.84
CA ARG A 144 -7.48 45.25 1.76
C ARG A 144 -8.53 45.22 2.87
N HIS A 145 -9.75 44.78 2.57
CA HIS A 145 -10.81 44.62 3.56
C HIS A 145 -10.47 43.55 4.61
N GLU A 146 -10.00 42.37 4.20
CA GLU A 146 -9.62 41.29 5.12
C GLU A 146 -8.39 41.64 5.96
N ILE A 147 -7.42 42.36 5.38
CA ILE A 147 -6.24 42.88 6.12
C ILE A 147 -6.66 43.93 7.16
N ASN A 148 -7.59 44.83 6.81
CA ASN A 148 -8.12 45.83 7.73
C ASN A 148 -8.94 45.21 8.87
N LEU A 149 -9.66 44.11 8.61
CA LEU A 149 -10.39 43.35 9.62
C LEU A 149 -9.46 42.66 10.62
N ALA A 150 -8.36 42.10 10.15
CA ALA A 150 -7.41 41.39 11.01
C ALA A 150 -6.49 42.36 11.80
N LEU A 151 -6.05 43.43 11.14
CA LEU A 151 -5.02 44.36 11.59
C LEU A 151 -5.42 45.82 11.28
N PRO A 152 -6.40 46.39 12.00
CA PRO A 152 -6.94 47.72 11.70
C PRO A 152 -5.90 48.83 11.82
N ASP A 153 -4.97 48.70 12.78
CA ASP A 153 -3.96 49.72 13.10
C ASP A 153 -2.69 49.66 12.24
N LEU A 154 -2.67 48.80 11.21
CA LEU A 154 -1.50 48.65 10.34
C LEU A 154 -1.35 49.86 9.38
N HIS A 155 -0.13 50.30 9.10
CA HIS A 155 0.11 51.45 8.23
C HIS A 155 -0.26 51.13 6.77
N GLU A 156 -0.85 52.10 6.06
CA GLU A 156 -1.41 51.88 4.70
C GLU A 156 -0.36 51.50 3.67
N GLU A 157 0.88 51.98 3.82
CA GLU A 157 2.00 51.57 2.95
C GLU A 157 2.37 50.10 3.14
N THR A 158 2.36 49.62 4.39
CA THR A 158 2.60 48.21 4.72
C THR A 158 1.45 47.32 4.23
N LYS A 159 0.20 47.78 4.33
CA LYS A 159 -0.97 47.07 3.79
C LYS A 159 -0.85 46.87 2.28
N ARG A 160 -0.48 47.92 1.54
CA ARG A 160 -0.27 47.85 0.09
C ARG A 160 0.85 46.87 -0.28
N ALA A 161 1.99 46.95 0.42
CA ALA A 161 3.10 46.03 0.18
C ALA A 161 2.75 44.56 0.44
N VAL A 162 1.94 44.27 1.47
CA VAL A 162 1.44 42.92 1.75
C VAL A 162 0.50 42.42 0.64
N ILE A 163 -0.39 43.27 0.13
CA ILE A 163 -1.32 42.91 -0.95
C ILE A 163 -0.57 42.61 -2.25
N GLU A 164 0.39 43.47 -2.63
CA GLU A 164 1.22 43.26 -3.81
C GLU A 164 2.05 41.97 -3.66
N HIS A 165 2.65 41.72 -2.50
CA HIS A 165 3.39 40.49 -2.26
C HIS A 165 2.53 39.23 -2.38
N LEU A 166 1.32 39.25 -1.79
CA LEU A 166 0.39 38.12 -1.85
C LEU A 166 -0.10 37.85 -3.27
N THR A 167 -0.33 38.89 -4.06
CA THR A 167 -0.90 38.76 -5.41
C THR A 167 0.18 38.41 -6.43
N ASP A 168 1.32 39.10 -6.40
CA ASP A 168 2.33 39.04 -7.45
C ASP A 168 3.45 38.02 -7.18
N ILE A 169 3.81 37.77 -5.90
CA ILE A 169 4.89 36.85 -5.54
C ILE A 169 4.34 35.50 -5.06
N ILE A 170 3.39 35.52 -4.12
CA ILE A 170 2.77 34.28 -3.61
C ILE A 170 1.73 33.73 -4.62
N GLY A 171 1.16 34.59 -5.46
CA GLY A 171 0.28 34.19 -6.54
C GLY A 171 -1.18 33.92 -6.12
N VAL A 172 -1.65 34.60 -5.07
CA VAL A 172 -3.06 34.55 -4.62
C VAL A 172 -3.95 35.18 -5.69
N ARG A 173 -4.83 34.39 -6.32
CA ARG A 173 -5.70 34.84 -7.42
C ARG A 173 -7.18 34.79 -7.10
N ASN A 174 -7.59 34.09 -6.05
CA ASN A 174 -8.97 34.02 -5.58
C ASN A 174 -9.03 33.86 -4.05
N ARG A 175 -10.22 34.02 -3.45
CA ARG A 175 -10.40 33.97 -1.99
C ARG A 175 -10.13 32.60 -1.37
N GLU A 176 -10.26 31.52 -2.13
CA GLU A 176 -9.93 30.16 -1.67
C GLU A 176 -8.42 29.97 -1.52
N ASP A 177 -7.61 30.67 -2.33
CA ASP A 177 -6.15 30.64 -2.23
C ASP A 177 -5.65 31.15 -0.86
N LEU A 178 -6.42 32.02 -0.19
CA LEU A 178 -6.09 32.56 1.14
C LEU A 178 -6.04 31.49 2.26
N LEU A 179 -6.66 30.33 2.06
CA LEU A 179 -6.56 29.18 2.97
C LEU A 179 -5.12 28.63 3.05
N PHE A 180 -4.36 28.80 1.98
CA PHE A 180 -3.04 28.20 1.80
C PHE A 180 -1.90 29.17 2.13
N VAL A 181 -2.21 30.43 2.41
CA VAL A 181 -1.22 31.44 2.84
C VAL A 181 -0.76 31.11 4.27
N GLU A 182 0.53 30.91 4.47
CA GLU A 182 1.14 30.61 5.76
C GLU A 182 1.77 31.85 6.42
N PRO A 183 1.94 31.87 7.76
CA PRO A 183 2.50 33.02 8.44
C PRO A 183 3.93 33.38 8.01
N ASP A 184 4.71 32.41 7.53
CA ASP A 184 6.07 32.63 7.02
C ASP A 184 6.06 33.37 5.66
N ASP A 185 5.00 33.25 4.85
CA ASP A 185 4.85 33.93 3.55
C ASP A 185 4.70 35.46 3.68
N ILE A 186 4.28 35.95 4.85
CA ILE A 186 4.04 37.40 5.11
C ILE A 186 5.00 37.95 6.17
N LYS A 187 5.88 37.10 6.72
CA LYS A 187 6.87 37.44 7.74
C LYS A 187 7.84 38.57 7.38
N PRO A 188 8.20 38.84 6.12
CA PRO A 188 9.04 39.99 5.78
C PRO A 188 8.37 41.35 6.05
N PHE A 189 7.03 41.39 6.10
CA PHE A 189 6.25 42.62 6.16
C PHE A 189 5.49 42.81 7.47
N LEU A 190 5.32 41.75 8.27
CA LEU A 190 4.52 41.74 9.49
C LEU A 190 5.24 41.02 10.64
N THR A 191 4.99 41.46 11.88
CA THR A 191 5.52 40.75 13.06
C THR A 191 4.84 39.39 13.24
N PRO A 192 5.46 38.42 13.93
CA PRO A 192 4.96 37.04 14.01
C PRO A 192 3.51 36.92 14.54
N ILE A 193 3.09 37.82 15.43
CA ILE A 193 1.72 37.83 15.96
C ILE A 193 0.74 38.41 14.93
N GLN A 194 1.15 39.44 14.18
CA GLN A 194 0.35 40.04 13.13
C GLN A 194 0.13 39.05 11.98
N SER A 195 1.16 38.33 11.53
CA SER A 195 1.05 37.30 10.49
C SER A 195 0.10 36.18 10.89
N ARG A 196 0.20 35.69 12.14
CA ARG A 196 -0.70 34.63 12.64
C ARG A 196 -2.15 35.08 12.73
N ARG A 197 -2.41 36.33 13.15
CA ARG A 197 -3.77 36.89 13.21
C ARG A 197 -4.37 37.02 11.82
N LEU A 198 -3.60 37.51 10.85
CA LEU A 198 -4.06 37.69 9.47
C LEU A 198 -4.44 36.35 8.82
N VAL A 199 -3.57 35.34 8.93
CA VAL A 199 -3.83 33.98 8.43
C VAL A 199 -5.02 33.32 9.12
N GLN A 200 -5.23 33.60 10.41
CA GLN A 200 -6.39 33.06 11.14
C GLN A 200 -7.72 33.66 10.65
N VAL A 201 -7.73 34.94 10.25
CA VAL A 201 -8.90 35.59 9.64
C VAL A 201 -9.18 35.03 8.25
N PHE A 202 -8.13 34.85 7.43
CA PHE A 202 -8.24 34.21 6.12
C PHE A 202 -8.87 32.81 6.17
N ARG A 203 -8.49 32.01 7.18
CA ARG A 203 -9.06 30.67 7.42
C ARG A 203 -10.49 30.69 7.96
N LYS A 204 -10.89 31.76 8.67
CA LYS A 204 -12.27 31.93 9.15
C LYS A 204 -13.21 32.40 8.03
N ALA A 205 -12.73 33.28 7.15
CA ALA A 205 -13.47 33.78 6.00
C ALA A 205 -13.89 32.68 5.01
N SER A 206 -13.23 31.52 5.05
CA SER A 206 -13.41 30.37 4.15
C SER A 206 -14.24 29.20 4.74
N GLY A 207 -14.74 29.33 5.99
CA GLY A 207 -15.88 28.58 6.51
C GLY A 207 -15.69 27.09 6.88
N GLN A 208 -15.33 26.79 8.14
CA GLN A 208 -15.62 25.50 8.79
C GLN A 208 -16.03 25.66 10.27
N LEU A 209 -17.08 24.93 10.68
CA LEU A 209 -17.44 24.57 12.06
C LEU A 209 -17.81 23.05 12.10
N PRO A 210 -17.59 22.32 13.22
CA PRO A 210 -17.56 20.87 13.25
C PRO A 210 -18.94 20.25 13.49
N SER A 211 -19.29 19.16 12.78
CA SER A 211 -20.49 18.36 13.10
C SER A 211 -20.21 16.86 13.19
N THR A 212 -20.72 16.30 14.28
CA THR A 212 -20.78 14.91 14.73
C THR A 212 -21.68 14.09 13.79
N GLN A 213 -21.21 12.94 13.29
CA GLN A 213 -22.05 11.96 12.59
C GLN A 213 -22.32 10.72 13.46
N PRO A 214 -23.54 10.15 13.43
CA PRO A 214 -23.84 8.89 14.07
C PRO A 214 -23.35 7.70 13.23
N ASN A 215 -22.52 6.85 13.84
CA ASN A 215 -22.16 5.52 13.33
C ASN A 215 -23.34 4.57 13.58
N VAL A 216 -23.93 4.00 12.52
CA VAL A 216 -24.83 2.83 12.65
C VAL A 216 -24.02 1.56 12.40
N SER A 217 -23.63 0.91 13.49
CA SER A 217 -23.09 -0.44 13.57
C SER A 217 -24.21 -1.47 13.43
N ASN A 218 -24.31 -2.14 12.29
CA ASN A 218 -25.16 -3.32 12.10
C ASN A 218 -24.31 -4.60 12.20
N THR A 219 -24.10 -5.10 13.43
CA THR A 219 -23.38 -6.37 13.73
C THR A 219 -24.22 -7.36 14.56
N SER A 220 -25.52 -7.12 14.75
CA SER A 220 -26.34 -7.87 15.73
C SER A 220 -26.64 -9.33 15.38
N TRP A 221 -26.60 -9.74 14.11
CA TRP A 221 -26.88 -11.14 13.74
C TRP A 221 -25.69 -12.07 13.96
N ILE A 222 -24.46 -11.53 13.98
CA ILE A 222 -23.22 -12.32 14.04
C ILE A 222 -23.06 -12.96 15.42
N SER A 223 -23.41 -12.23 16.49
CA SER A 223 -23.36 -12.74 17.87
C SER A 223 -24.28 -13.94 18.09
N ASN A 224 -25.33 -14.07 17.28
CA ASN A 224 -26.36 -15.11 17.42
C ASN A 224 -26.25 -16.19 16.33
N PHE A 225 -25.22 -16.12 15.48
CA PHE A 225 -25.03 -17.07 14.39
C PHE A 225 -24.42 -18.38 14.90
N SER A 226 -25.10 -19.50 14.66
CA SER A 226 -24.58 -20.84 14.94
C SER A 226 -24.23 -21.56 13.64
N VAL A 227 -23.09 -22.22 13.63
CA VAL A 227 -22.67 -23.05 12.49
C VAL A 227 -23.49 -24.35 12.48
N PRO A 228 -24.12 -24.72 11.35
CA PRO A 228 -24.97 -25.91 11.23
C PRO A 228 -24.13 -27.20 11.17
N TRP A 229 -23.54 -27.60 12.29
CA TRP A 229 -22.68 -28.78 12.38
C TRP A 229 -23.39 -30.08 11.99
N GLU A 230 -24.71 -30.14 12.20
CA GLU A 230 -25.58 -31.25 11.83
C GLU A 230 -25.69 -31.48 10.32
N LYS A 231 -25.39 -30.46 9.50
CA LYS A 231 -25.41 -30.55 8.03
C LYS A 231 -24.04 -30.94 7.43
N MET A 232 -23.06 -31.29 8.27
CA MET A 232 -21.70 -31.58 7.83
C MET A 232 -21.51 -33.05 7.44
N PRO A 233 -20.61 -33.37 6.48
CA PRO A 233 -20.32 -34.76 6.11
C PRO A 233 -19.84 -35.59 7.31
N THR A 234 -20.24 -36.85 7.38
CA THR A 234 -19.87 -37.76 8.49
C THR A 234 -18.35 -37.89 8.66
N ARG A 235 -17.61 -37.89 7.54
CA ARG A 235 -16.14 -37.90 7.52
C ARG A 235 -15.53 -36.66 8.17
N LEU A 236 -16.19 -35.49 8.02
CA LEU A 236 -15.77 -34.27 8.70
C LEU A 236 -16.01 -34.40 10.21
N SER A 237 -17.21 -34.86 10.62
CA SER A 237 -17.54 -35.04 12.04
C SER A 237 -16.59 -35.99 12.75
N GLN A 238 -16.16 -37.07 12.07
CA GLN A 238 -15.13 -37.98 12.57
C GLN A 238 -13.78 -37.29 12.72
N ALA A 239 -13.35 -36.48 11.75
CA ALA A 239 -12.11 -35.71 11.83
C ALA A 239 -12.16 -34.66 12.97
N LEU A 240 -13.31 -34.02 13.18
CA LEU A 240 -13.52 -33.09 14.29
C LEU A 240 -13.42 -33.80 15.65
N ALA A 241 -13.94 -35.02 15.77
CA ALA A 241 -13.89 -35.81 16.99
C ALA A 241 -12.48 -36.36 17.28
N SER A 242 -11.73 -36.73 16.24
CA SER A 242 -10.35 -37.23 16.39
C SER A 242 -9.28 -36.13 16.45
N GLY A 243 -9.66 -34.86 16.29
CA GLY A 243 -8.71 -33.75 16.19
C GLY A 243 -7.87 -33.77 14.92
N GLY A 244 -8.30 -34.51 13.89
CA GLY A 244 -7.64 -34.60 12.59
C GLY A 244 -7.94 -33.42 11.67
N MET A 245 -7.13 -33.28 10.63
CA MET A 245 -7.35 -32.29 9.56
C MET A 245 -8.58 -32.64 8.72
N ALA A 246 -9.37 -31.64 8.37
CA ALA A 246 -10.53 -31.82 7.49
C ALA A 246 -10.07 -32.15 6.07
N HIS A 247 -10.65 -33.19 5.46
CA HIS A 247 -10.38 -33.51 4.06
C HIS A 247 -10.74 -32.31 3.16
N PRO A 248 -9.96 -32.00 2.10
CA PRO A 248 -10.21 -30.81 1.28
C PRO A 248 -11.61 -30.73 0.68
N GLU A 249 -12.22 -31.87 0.35
CA GLU A 249 -13.61 -31.94 -0.14
C GLU A 249 -14.62 -31.60 0.93
N ASP A 250 -14.50 -32.21 2.10
CA ASP A 250 -15.39 -31.99 3.24
C ASP A 250 -15.31 -30.53 3.72
N ARG A 251 -14.10 -29.97 3.73
CA ARG A 251 -13.88 -28.55 4.04
C ARG A 251 -14.61 -27.65 3.04
N ARG A 252 -14.57 -27.96 1.73
CA ARG A 252 -15.32 -27.21 0.70
C ARG A 252 -16.82 -27.31 0.89
N ILE A 253 -17.35 -28.48 1.26
CA ILE A 253 -18.77 -28.68 1.57
C ILE A 253 -19.14 -27.80 2.77
N MET A 254 -18.39 -27.87 3.86
CA MET A 254 -18.61 -27.03 5.05
C MET A 254 -18.64 -25.54 4.71
N ILE A 255 -17.67 -25.05 3.93
CA ILE A 255 -17.64 -23.64 3.50
C ILE A 255 -18.91 -23.25 2.73
N ARG A 256 -19.43 -24.14 1.86
CA ARG A 256 -20.67 -23.88 1.11
C ARG A 256 -21.86 -23.79 2.05
N THR A 257 -22.02 -24.78 2.93
CA THR A 257 -23.12 -24.87 3.90
C THR A 257 -23.11 -23.67 4.86
N VAL A 258 -21.95 -23.32 5.42
CA VAL A 258 -21.81 -22.16 6.31
C VAL A 258 -22.19 -20.86 5.59
N VAL A 259 -21.70 -20.66 4.36
CA VAL A 259 -22.04 -19.44 3.61
C VAL A 259 -23.53 -19.40 3.22
N GLU A 260 -24.15 -20.54 2.96
CA GLU A 260 -25.58 -20.61 2.68
C GLU A 260 -26.42 -20.19 3.90
N GLU A 261 -26.10 -20.67 5.10
CA GLU A 261 -26.76 -20.21 6.33
C GLU A 261 -26.47 -18.74 6.65
N MET A 262 -25.22 -18.28 6.52
CA MET A 262 -24.89 -16.87 6.71
C MET A 262 -25.72 -15.95 5.81
N ARG A 263 -26.06 -16.41 4.60
CA ARG A 263 -26.83 -15.65 3.62
C ARG A 263 -28.31 -15.54 3.94
N VAL A 264 -28.85 -16.42 4.79
CA VAL A 264 -30.23 -16.28 5.31
C VAL A 264 -30.34 -15.01 6.16
N HIS A 265 -29.32 -14.70 6.95
CA HIS A 265 -29.29 -13.49 7.79
C HIS A 265 -28.79 -12.25 7.05
N CYS A 266 -27.72 -12.41 6.26
CA CYS A 266 -27.11 -11.33 5.53
C CYS A 266 -26.77 -11.79 4.10
N PRO A 267 -27.52 -11.39 3.07
CA PRO A 267 -27.30 -11.86 1.69
C PRO A 267 -25.87 -11.64 1.15
N ASN A 268 -25.13 -10.65 1.69
CA ASN A 268 -23.75 -10.37 1.33
C ASN A 268 -22.88 -10.07 2.57
N PRO A 269 -22.43 -11.09 3.32
CA PRO A 269 -21.62 -10.86 4.51
C PRO A 269 -20.31 -10.13 4.17
N ASN A 270 -20.01 -9.07 4.93
CA ASN A 270 -18.78 -8.31 4.78
C ASN A 270 -17.58 -9.10 5.37
N ARG A 271 -16.35 -8.63 5.13
CA ARG A 271 -15.14 -9.35 5.59
C ARG A 271 -15.06 -9.46 7.11
N ALA A 272 -15.57 -8.48 7.86
CA ALA A 272 -15.57 -8.53 9.32
C ALA A 272 -16.49 -9.63 9.82
N ALA A 273 -17.72 -9.71 9.30
CA ALA A 273 -18.67 -10.78 9.62
C ALA A 273 -18.11 -12.19 9.28
N CYS A 274 -17.49 -12.34 8.10
CA CYS A 274 -16.79 -13.59 7.77
C CYS A 274 -15.64 -13.89 8.73
N GLY A 275 -14.96 -12.85 9.25
CA GLY A 275 -13.87 -12.98 10.20
C GLY A 275 -14.33 -13.51 11.55
N GLU A 276 -15.44 -12.98 12.07
CA GLU A 276 -16.06 -13.45 13.31
C GLU A 276 -16.47 -14.92 13.22
N VAL A 277 -17.14 -15.31 12.14
CA VAL A 277 -17.55 -16.72 11.93
C VAL A 277 -16.33 -17.64 11.76
N ALA A 278 -15.32 -17.21 11.01
CA ALA A 278 -14.07 -17.98 10.87
C ALA A 278 -13.38 -18.17 12.22
N ARG A 279 -13.32 -17.12 13.04
CA ARG A 279 -12.74 -17.19 14.39
C ARG A 279 -13.52 -18.16 15.27
N ALA A 280 -14.85 -18.08 15.28
CA ALA A 280 -15.70 -18.99 16.07
C ALA A 280 -15.50 -20.46 15.68
N ILE A 281 -15.40 -20.76 14.38
CA ILE A 281 -15.12 -22.11 13.89
C ILE A 281 -13.75 -22.61 14.37
N VAL A 282 -12.71 -21.78 14.22
CA VAL A 282 -11.34 -22.15 14.60
C VAL A 282 -11.20 -22.27 16.12
N SER A 283 -11.84 -21.40 16.90
CA SER A 283 -11.86 -21.49 18.37
C SER A 283 -12.52 -22.79 18.85
N LYS A 284 -13.56 -23.28 18.15
CA LYS A 284 -14.23 -24.54 18.49
C LYS A 284 -13.43 -25.78 18.08
N TYR A 285 -12.78 -25.74 16.92
CA TYR A 285 -12.01 -26.88 16.38
C TYR A 285 -10.61 -26.44 15.88
N PRO A 286 -9.71 -26.07 16.80
CA PRO A 286 -8.41 -25.49 16.43
C PRO A 286 -7.47 -26.51 15.77
N ALA A 287 -7.58 -27.80 16.08
CA ALA A 287 -6.76 -28.83 15.45
C ALA A 287 -7.12 -29.07 13.97
N THR A 288 -8.38 -28.83 13.60
CA THR A 288 -8.90 -29.13 12.26
C THR A 288 -8.84 -27.93 11.31
N PHE A 289 -9.03 -26.70 11.83
CA PHE A 289 -9.20 -25.52 10.99
C PHE A 289 -8.22 -24.37 11.23
N ALA A 290 -7.44 -24.40 12.32
CA ALA A 290 -6.47 -23.34 12.56
C ALA A 290 -5.37 -23.37 11.49
N ASP A 291 -4.95 -22.19 11.06
CA ASP A 291 -3.74 -22.02 10.27
C ASP A 291 -2.56 -22.31 11.18
N LYS A 292 -2.10 -23.56 11.21
CA LYS A 292 -0.96 -23.98 12.02
C LYS A 292 0.14 -24.62 11.17
N THR A 293 1.37 -24.51 11.64
CA THR A 293 2.48 -25.32 11.12
C THR A 293 2.30 -26.78 11.55
N ALA A 294 3.04 -27.72 10.94
CA ALA A 294 3.07 -29.11 11.39
C ALA A 294 3.56 -29.26 12.84
N GLU A 295 4.26 -28.23 13.35
CA GLU A 295 4.74 -28.15 14.74
C GLU A 295 3.70 -27.55 15.70
N GLY A 296 2.46 -27.29 15.24
CA GLY A 296 1.33 -26.85 16.07
C GLY A 296 1.23 -25.34 16.31
N GLU A 297 2.15 -24.55 15.76
CA GLU A 297 2.20 -23.09 15.95
C GLU A 297 1.26 -22.35 15.02
N GLN A 298 0.62 -21.30 15.53
CA GLN A 298 -0.36 -20.50 14.80
C GLN A 298 0.30 -19.53 13.80
N LEU A 299 -0.22 -19.50 12.57
CA LEU A 299 0.17 -18.58 11.50
C LEU A 299 -0.74 -17.35 11.48
N GLY A 300 -0.17 -16.18 11.79
CA GLY A 300 -0.91 -14.91 11.87
C GLY A 300 -2.10 -15.00 12.83
N CYS A 301 -3.25 -14.44 12.42
CA CYS A 301 -4.47 -14.49 13.24
C CYS A 301 -5.09 -15.90 13.37
N GLY A 302 -4.49 -16.95 12.79
CA GLY A 302 -4.89 -18.35 12.98
C GLY A 302 -6.14 -18.83 12.23
N TYR A 303 -6.92 -17.93 11.63
CA TYR A 303 -8.14 -18.26 10.88
C TYR A 303 -8.19 -17.61 9.49
N TYR A 304 -7.05 -17.16 8.97
CA TYR A 304 -6.96 -16.41 7.72
C TYR A 304 -7.38 -17.23 6.49
N SER A 305 -6.95 -18.49 6.39
CA SER A 305 -7.30 -19.37 5.26
C SER A 305 -8.81 -19.59 5.21
N LEU A 306 -9.43 -19.85 6.36
CA LEU A 306 -10.87 -20.08 6.48
C LEU A 306 -11.66 -18.80 6.18
N LEU A 307 -11.24 -17.66 6.72
CA LEU A 307 -11.80 -16.33 6.39
C LEU A 307 -11.78 -16.08 4.88
N LYS A 308 -10.63 -16.30 4.24
CA LYS A 308 -10.47 -16.10 2.79
C LYS A 308 -11.41 -17.03 2.00
N GLN A 309 -11.50 -18.30 2.39
CA GLN A 309 -12.37 -19.28 1.76
C GLN A 309 -13.86 -18.90 1.88
N LEU A 310 -14.33 -18.55 3.08
CA LEU A 310 -15.70 -18.06 3.31
C LEU A 310 -15.98 -16.81 2.49
N LYS A 311 -15.07 -15.83 2.50
CA LYS A 311 -15.29 -14.57 1.77
C LYS A 311 -15.30 -14.78 0.25
N THR A 312 -14.43 -15.62 -0.27
CA THR A 312 -14.38 -15.97 -1.69
C THR A 312 -15.68 -16.67 -2.13
N ARG A 313 -16.21 -17.58 -1.30
CA ARG A 313 -17.49 -18.24 -1.58
C ARG A 313 -18.66 -17.26 -1.56
N VAL A 314 -18.72 -16.33 -0.60
CA VAL A 314 -19.72 -15.23 -0.58
C VAL A 314 -19.67 -14.43 -1.88
N GLU A 315 -18.47 -14.05 -2.34
CA GLU A 315 -18.29 -13.29 -3.57
C GLU A 315 -18.70 -14.09 -4.81
N HIS A 316 -18.40 -15.39 -4.85
CA HIS A 316 -18.79 -16.28 -5.93
C HIS A 316 -20.31 -16.40 -6.06
N VAL A 317 -21.03 -16.61 -4.96
CA VAL A 317 -22.50 -16.74 -4.98
C VAL A 317 -23.19 -15.42 -5.35
N ASN A 318 -22.57 -14.29 -5.00
CA ASN A 318 -23.10 -12.96 -5.30
C ASN A 318 -22.60 -12.37 -6.64
N ARG A 319 -21.95 -13.17 -7.49
CA ARG A 319 -21.35 -12.71 -8.75
C ARG A 319 -22.40 -12.14 -9.73
N ASP A 320 -23.57 -12.76 -9.78
CA ASP A 320 -24.66 -12.43 -10.71
C ASP A 320 -25.77 -11.56 -10.07
N ASN A 321 -25.68 -11.28 -8.77
CA ASN A 321 -26.67 -10.51 -8.04
C ASN A 321 -26.26 -9.03 -7.94
N VAL A 322 -26.72 -8.22 -8.90
CA VAL A 322 -26.33 -6.79 -9.04
C VAL A 322 -26.96 -5.92 -7.94
N SER A 323 -28.09 -6.34 -7.36
CA SER A 323 -28.86 -5.59 -6.35
C SER A 323 -28.26 -5.64 -4.94
N SER A 324 -27.41 -6.64 -4.62
CA SER A 324 -26.83 -6.86 -3.28
C SER A 324 -25.36 -6.44 -3.17
N ARG A 325 -24.82 -5.70 -4.15
CA ARG A 325 -23.46 -5.16 -4.11
C ARG A 325 -23.35 -4.04 -3.08
N ILE A 326 -22.69 -4.30 -1.96
CA ILE A 326 -22.37 -3.32 -0.88
C ILE A 326 -21.52 -2.11 -1.34
N ARG A 327 -20.99 -2.09 -2.58
CA ARG A 327 -20.11 -1.01 -3.04
C ARG A 327 -20.89 0.19 -3.61
N GLN A 328 -21.28 1.11 -2.73
CA GLN A 328 -21.31 2.52 -3.10
C GLN A 328 -19.88 3.09 -3.20
N PRO A 329 -19.57 4.03 -4.11
CA PRO A 329 -18.30 4.76 -4.08
C PRO A 329 -18.18 5.50 -2.75
N ARG A 330 -17.11 5.22 -1.99
CA ARG A 330 -16.78 5.99 -0.78
C ARG A 330 -16.62 7.47 -1.16
N LYS A 331 -17.43 8.35 -0.54
CA LYS A 331 -17.04 9.76 -0.34
C LYS A 331 -15.72 9.76 0.44
N ARG A 332 -14.73 10.53 -0.05
CA ARG A 332 -13.49 10.77 0.69
C ARG A 332 -13.84 11.58 1.94
N SER A 333 -13.58 11.02 3.11
CA SER A 333 -13.42 11.84 4.30
C SER A 333 -12.14 12.66 4.12
N THR A 334 -12.28 13.97 3.98
CA THR A 334 -11.22 14.94 4.15
C THR A 334 -10.78 14.85 5.61
N ARG A 335 -9.68 14.14 5.87
CA ARG A 335 -8.83 14.45 7.02
C ARG A 335 -7.73 15.33 6.47
N GLU A 336 -7.78 16.59 6.84
CA GLU A 336 -6.77 17.58 6.57
C GLU A 336 -5.46 17.21 7.27
N ASN A 337 -4.38 17.51 6.56
CA ASN A 337 -3.02 17.46 7.04
C ASN A 337 -2.81 18.57 8.07
N ASN A 338 -2.66 18.19 9.33
CA ASN A 338 -1.70 18.81 10.25
C ASN A 338 -1.21 17.80 11.32
N GLU A 339 -1.28 16.51 10.99
CA GLU A 339 -0.61 15.43 11.70
C GLU A 339 0.41 14.74 10.78
N GLY A 340 0.92 15.40 9.73
CA GLY A 340 1.75 14.77 8.71
C GLY A 340 2.93 14.00 9.30
N ASP A 341 3.79 14.64 10.09
CA ASP A 341 4.95 13.98 10.68
C ASP A 341 4.63 13.03 11.83
N VAL A 342 3.59 13.30 12.63
CA VAL A 342 3.20 12.45 13.77
C VAL A 342 2.40 11.22 13.30
N ALA A 343 1.56 11.35 12.29
CA ALA A 343 0.82 10.27 11.64
C ALA A 343 1.70 9.47 10.68
N ILE A 344 2.69 10.08 10.01
CA ILE A 344 3.75 9.35 9.28
C ILE A 344 4.63 8.59 10.28
N LYS A 345 5.02 9.20 11.42
CA LYS A 345 5.74 8.49 12.50
C LYS A 345 4.92 7.35 13.11
N ARG A 346 3.62 7.54 13.39
CA ARG A 346 2.73 6.49 13.92
C ARG A 346 2.47 5.37 12.91
N ALA A 347 2.16 5.72 11.65
CA ALA A 347 1.91 4.74 10.60
C ALA A 347 3.18 3.94 10.24
N ARG A 348 4.36 4.58 10.22
CA ARG A 348 5.64 3.88 10.07
C ARG A 348 5.99 3.05 11.29
N SER A 349 5.80 3.58 12.51
CA SER A 349 6.03 2.80 13.73
C SER A 349 5.22 1.50 13.76
N GLU A 350 3.97 1.49 13.26
CA GLU A 350 3.13 0.28 13.16
C GLU A 350 3.57 -0.71 12.05
N LEU A 351 4.23 -0.22 10.99
CA LEU A 351 4.80 -1.04 9.90
C LEU A 351 6.20 -1.57 10.24
N ASP A 352 7.00 -0.74 10.90
CA ASP A 352 8.43 -0.92 11.14
C ASP A 352 8.70 -1.76 12.40
N SER A 353 7.83 -1.68 13.40
CA SER A 353 7.88 -2.52 14.61
C SER A 353 7.32 -3.94 14.39
N TYR A 354 7.02 -4.30 13.14
CA TYR A 354 6.43 -5.60 12.81
C TYR A 354 7.32 -6.75 13.32
N GLY A 355 6.81 -7.52 14.27
CA GLY A 355 7.51 -8.68 14.84
C GLY A 355 8.59 -8.33 15.85
N CYS A 356 8.72 -7.05 16.22
CA CYS A 356 9.69 -6.55 17.18
C CYS A 356 9.03 -6.34 18.54
N ILE A 357 9.62 -6.91 19.60
CA ILE A 357 9.19 -6.72 20.99
C ILE A 357 9.82 -5.47 21.63
N ASN A 358 11.02 -5.08 21.19
CA ASN A 358 11.80 -3.99 21.77
C ASN A 358 12.21 -2.96 20.70
N TRP A 359 11.23 -2.49 19.93
CA TRP A 359 11.48 -1.67 18.74
C TRP A 359 12.12 -0.29 19.03
N GLN A 360 11.60 0.39 20.05
CA GLN A 360 11.96 1.75 20.43
C GLN A 360 11.98 1.85 21.97
N PRO A 361 13.07 1.45 22.64
CA PRO A 361 13.18 1.57 24.09
C PRO A 361 13.11 3.04 24.53
N THR A 362 12.46 3.29 25.67
CA THR A 362 12.25 4.65 26.22
C THR A 362 12.95 4.88 27.56
N THR A 363 13.38 3.81 28.22
CA THR A 363 14.03 3.84 29.53
C THR A 363 15.50 3.46 29.41
N LEU A 364 16.37 4.21 30.09
CA LEU A 364 17.78 3.87 30.22
C LEU A 364 17.94 2.61 31.10
N PRO A 365 18.99 1.79 30.87
CA PRO A 365 19.32 0.70 31.77
C PRO A 365 19.55 1.17 33.21
N GLU A 366 19.27 0.31 34.19
CA GLU A 366 19.46 0.66 35.61
C GLU A 366 20.91 1.05 35.90
N GLY A 367 21.08 2.17 36.60
CA GLY A 367 22.40 2.70 36.96
C GLY A 367 23.14 3.44 35.84
N GLU A 368 22.57 3.54 34.64
CA GLU A 368 23.17 4.25 33.51
C GLU A 368 22.63 5.68 33.35
N THR A 369 23.50 6.57 32.90
CA THR A 369 23.18 7.96 32.54
C THR A 369 23.51 8.19 31.06
N THR A 370 23.07 9.32 30.51
CA THR A 370 23.38 9.68 29.12
C THR A 370 24.89 9.81 28.86
N GLU A 371 25.64 10.30 29.86
CA GLU A 371 27.09 10.48 29.79
C GLU A 371 27.83 9.13 29.85
N THR A 372 27.39 8.22 30.73
CA THR A 372 28.02 6.90 30.86
C THR A 372 27.80 6.05 29.60
N LEU A 373 26.62 6.11 28.99
CA LEU A 373 26.35 5.41 27.72
C LEU A 373 27.17 5.98 26.56
N GLU A 374 27.34 7.30 26.49
CA GLU A 374 28.15 7.93 25.45
C GLU A 374 29.64 7.58 25.62
N THR A 375 30.15 7.50 26.86
CA THR A 375 31.50 7.01 27.12
C THR A 375 31.66 5.56 26.67
N LYS A 376 30.72 4.68 27.00
CA LYS A 376 30.74 3.27 26.55
C LYS A 376 30.73 3.15 25.03
N ARG A 377 29.94 3.97 24.31
CA ARG A 377 29.95 4.04 22.85
C ARG A 377 31.34 4.41 22.32
N GLN A 378 31.95 5.48 22.85
CA GLN A 378 33.28 5.93 22.42
C GLN A 378 34.37 4.89 22.71
N THR A 379 34.29 4.20 23.85
CA THR A 379 35.17 3.08 24.18
C THR A 379 35.04 1.97 23.14
N MET A 380 33.83 1.54 22.78
CA MET A 380 33.62 0.54 21.74
C MET A 380 34.19 0.96 20.39
N SER A 381 34.00 2.22 19.98
CA SER A 381 34.61 2.74 18.73
C SER A 381 36.14 2.67 18.76
N THR A 382 36.76 2.96 19.90
CA THR A 382 38.21 2.86 20.08
C THR A 382 38.68 1.40 20.01
N VAL A 383 38.00 0.49 20.71
CA VAL A 383 38.29 -0.95 20.71
C VAL A 383 38.19 -1.54 19.31
N PHE A 384 37.16 -1.15 18.54
CA PHE A 384 37.02 -1.60 17.15
C PHE A 384 38.19 -1.17 16.28
N ARG A 385 38.69 0.07 16.44
CA ARG A 385 39.83 0.58 15.67
C ARG A 385 41.13 -0.13 16.03
N SER A 386 41.34 -0.51 17.29
CA SER A 386 42.59 -1.14 17.74
C SER A 386 42.60 -2.66 17.58
N ALA A 387 41.49 -3.34 17.87
CA ALA A 387 41.39 -4.80 17.94
C ALA A 387 40.52 -5.41 16.82
N GLY A 388 39.83 -4.58 16.04
CA GLY A 388 39.00 -5.03 14.92
C GLY A 388 37.67 -5.67 15.33
N PRO A 389 36.97 -6.29 14.37
CA PRO A 389 35.64 -6.87 14.58
C PRO A 389 35.61 -8.04 15.58
N GLN A 390 36.71 -8.79 15.72
CA GLN A 390 36.81 -9.94 16.63
C GLN A 390 36.68 -9.58 18.11
N ALA A 391 36.90 -8.31 18.47
CA ALA A 391 36.71 -7.84 19.85
C ALA A 391 35.25 -7.97 20.36
N ILE A 392 34.28 -8.20 19.46
CA ILE A 392 32.89 -8.50 19.82
C ILE A 392 32.74 -9.76 20.69
N GLU A 393 33.71 -10.67 20.68
CA GLU A 393 33.69 -11.87 21.52
C GLU A 393 34.01 -11.57 23.00
N THR A 394 34.55 -10.39 23.29
CA THR A 394 34.86 -9.99 24.68
C THR A 394 33.60 -9.69 25.47
N THR A 395 33.61 -10.02 26.77
CA THR A 395 32.47 -9.76 27.66
C THR A 395 32.16 -8.27 27.73
N ASP A 396 33.18 -7.42 27.84
CA ASP A 396 33.01 -5.97 27.96
C ASP A 396 32.29 -5.35 26.75
N VAL A 397 32.71 -5.70 25.53
CA VAL A 397 32.07 -5.18 24.30
C VAL A 397 30.63 -5.68 24.18
N ASN A 398 30.36 -6.95 24.50
CA ASN A 398 28.98 -7.47 24.52
C ASN A 398 28.11 -6.72 25.53
N THR A 399 28.60 -6.51 26.75
CA THR A 399 27.89 -5.76 27.79
C THR A 399 27.62 -4.32 27.33
N TYR A 400 28.60 -3.65 26.74
CA TYR A 400 28.42 -2.29 26.22
C TYR A 400 27.44 -2.23 25.06
N MET A 401 27.46 -3.20 24.14
CA MET A 401 26.46 -3.31 23.07
C MET A 401 25.04 -3.46 23.63
N SER A 402 24.86 -4.26 24.69
CA SER A 402 23.56 -4.42 25.36
C SER A 402 23.11 -3.14 26.08
N LEU A 403 23.99 -2.50 26.86
CA LEU A 403 23.66 -1.28 27.62
C LEU A 403 23.33 -0.10 26.69
N THR A 404 24.03 -0.01 25.55
CA THR A 404 23.84 1.07 24.57
C THR A 404 22.75 0.77 23.52
N TYR A 405 22.02 -0.34 23.67
CA TYR A 405 20.95 -0.74 22.74
C TYR A 405 19.95 0.40 22.45
N ILE A 406 19.62 1.19 23.48
CA ILE A 406 18.74 2.35 23.34
C ILE A 406 19.28 3.37 22.32
N TYR A 407 20.56 3.73 22.40
CA TYR A 407 21.16 4.68 21.46
C TYR A 407 21.25 4.11 20.04
N GLN A 408 21.54 2.81 19.91
CA GLN A 408 21.52 2.12 18.62
C GLN A 408 20.14 2.21 17.98
N ARG A 409 19.06 1.86 18.70
CA ARG A 409 17.67 1.95 18.19
C ARG A 409 17.26 3.38 17.87
N HIS A 410 17.61 4.36 18.71
CA HIS A 410 17.30 5.77 18.44
C HIS A 410 17.97 6.28 17.16
N MET A 411 19.21 5.87 16.87
CA MET A 411 19.87 6.22 15.62
C MET A 411 19.23 5.49 14.43
N LEU A 412 19.03 4.18 14.53
CA LEU A 412 18.46 3.35 13.45
C LEU A 412 17.03 3.77 13.08
N ASN A 413 16.25 4.26 14.06
CA ASN A 413 14.88 4.75 13.87
C ASN A 413 14.79 6.26 13.63
N SER A 414 15.93 6.95 13.50
CA SER A 414 15.93 8.40 13.32
C SER A 414 15.35 8.81 11.96
N TRP A 415 14.89 10.06 11.90
CA TRP A 415 14.35 10.65 10.68
C TRP A 415 15.01 12.01 10.42
N PRO A 416 15.57 12.24 9.22
CA PRO A 416 15.71 11.30 8.10
C PRO A 416 16.54 10.05 8.47
N ALA A 417 16.31 8.93 7.76
CA ALA A 417 17.02 7.69 8.04
C ALA A 417 18.53 7.86 7.80
N PRO A 418 19.40 7.41 8.71
CA PRO A 418 20.84 7.52 8.53
C PRO A 418 21.31 6.54 7.45
N THR A 419 22.39 6.88 6.78
CA THR A 419 23.07 5.95 5.87
C THR A 419 23.77 4.85 6.67
N LEU A 420 23.97 3.68 6.07
CA LEU A 420 24.70 2.62 6.77
C LEU A 420 26.16 2.97 7.04
N CYS A 421 26.77 3.82 6.23
CA CYS A 421 28.11 4.35 6.51
C CYS A 421 28.12 5.13 7.84
N GLU A 422 27.16 6.04 8.04
CA GLU A 422 27.03 6.77 9.32
C GLU A 422 26.76 5.81 10.49
N VAL A 423 25.84 4.84 10.31
CA VAL A 423 25.57 3.84 11.36
C VAL A 423 26.83 3.03 11.68
N GLN A 424 27.62 2.64 10.68
CA GLN A 424 28.85 1.87 10.86
C GLN A 424 29.94 2.69 11.56
N GLU A 425 30.04 3.99 11.29
CA GLU A 425 30.99 4.88 11.98
C GLU A 425 30.70 4.97 13.48
N HIS A 426 29.41 5.02 13.85
CA HIS A 426 28.99 5.12 15.26
C HIS A 426 28.93 3.77 15.97
N TRP A 427 28.52 2.70 15.27
CA TRP A 427 28.24 1.37 15.81
C TRP A 427 28.86 0.26 14.95
N PRO A 428 30.20 0.22 14.81
CA PRO A 428 30.86 -0.69 13.88
C PRO A 428 30.62 -2.17 14.20
N PHE A 429 30.44 -2.52 15.48
CA PHE A 429 30.13 -3.89 15.90
C PHE A 429 28.75 -4.39 15.44
N LEU A 430 27.79 -3.51 15.08
CA LEU A 430 26.52 -3.93 14.46
C LEU A 430 26.73 -4.60 13.09
N PHE A 431 27.88 -4.38 12.45
CA PHE A 431 28.22 -4.93 11.14
C PHE A 431 28.98 -6.27 11.26
N THR A 432 29.00 -6.86 12.45
CA THR A 432 29.51 -8.22 12.70
C THR A 432 28.35 -9.21 12.84
N LYS A 433 28.57 -10.50 12.53
CA LYS A 433 27.54 -11.55 12.70
C LYS A 433 26.99 -11.55 14.14
N ARG A 434 27.88 -11.59 15.13
CA ARG A 434 27.52 -11.63 16.56
C ARG A 434 26.72 -10.39 16.96
N GLY A 435 27.23 -9.19 16.67
CA GLY A 435 26.54 -7.96 17.02
C GLY A 435 25.16 -7.82 16.37
N LEU A 436 25.04 -8.15 15.08
CA LEU A 436 23.76 -8.09 14.36
C LEU A 436 22.74 -9.11 14.89
N CYS A 437 23.15 -10.37 15.08
CA CYS A 437 22.27 -11.42 15.58
C CYS A 437 21.85 -11.20 17.03
N THR A 438 22.75 -10.73 17.90
CA THR A 438 22.40 -10.37 19.29
C THR A 438 21.44 -9.18 19.33
N HIS A 439 21.66 -8.16 18.49
CA HIS A 439 20.71 -7.04 18.39
C HIS A 439 19.33 -7.50 17.89
N PHE A 440 19.30 -8.41 16.90
CA PHE A 440 18.06 -9.01 16.42
C PHE A 440 17.34 -9.83 17.50
N HIS A 441 18.08 -10.59 18.31
CA HIS A 441 17.53 -11.33 19.44
C HIS A 441 16.89 -10.37 20.45
N THR A 442 17.58 -9.32 20.89
CA THR A 442 16.98 -8.29 21.77
C THR A 442 15.75 -7.63 21.15
N LEU A 443 15.75 -7.45 19.83
CA LEU A 443 14.66 -6.81 19.09
C LEU A 443 13.41 -7.68 18.97
N THR A 444 13.56 -9.00 18.84
CA THR A 444 12.48 -9.93 18.43
C THR A 444 12.26 -11.12 19.36
N ASP A 445 13.13 -11.32 20.35
CA ASP A 445 13.25 -12.50 21.21
C ASP A 445 13.55 -13.82 20.46
N ILE A 446 14.18 -13.72 19.28
CA ILE A 446 14.47 -14.88 18.44
C ILE A 446 15.98 -14.98 18.17
N GLU A 447 16.57 -16.10 18.53
CA GLU A 447 17.92 -16.49 18.08
C GLU A 447 17.87 -16.89 16.59
N VAL A 448 17.98 -15.90 15.71
CA VAL A 448 17.78 -16.07 14.26
C VAL A 448 18.74 -17.06 13.61
N ASP A 449 19.99 -17.10 14.08
CA ASP A 449 21.03 -17.99 13.57
C ASP A 449 20.67 -19.46 13.83
N THR A 450 20.50 -19.82 15.11
CA THR A 450 20.05 -21.15 15.55
C THR A 450 18.74 -21.54 14.87
N ARG A 451 17.77 -20.63 14.86
CA ARG A 451 16.43 -20.88 14.30
C ARG A 451 16.48 -21.20 12.81
N LEU A 452 17.21 -20.43 12.02
CA LEU A 452 17.30 -20.68 10.58
C LEU A 452 18.09 -21.94 10.26
N SER A 453 19.18 -22.20 10.97
CA SER A 453 19.98 -23.43 10.80
C SER A 453 19.14 -24.69 11.02
N GLU A 454 18.38 -24.75 12.11
CA GLU A 454 17.47 -25.88 12.39
C GLU A 454 16.31 -25.97 11.39
N ALA A 455 15.67 -24.83 11.08
CA ALA A 455 14.51 -24.79 10.20
C ALA A 455 14.88 -25.11 8.75
N LEU A 456 16.02 -24.64 8.24
CA LEU A 456 16.47 -24.96 6.89
C LEU A 456 16.88 -26.43 6.76
N LEU A 457 17.44 -27.02 7.81
CA LEU A 457 17.78 -28.45 7.81
C LEU A 457 16.51 -29.32 7.72
N THR A 458 15.54 -29.02 8.57
CA THR A 458 14.32 -29.82 8.70
C THR A 458 13.29 -29.48 7.63
N LYS A 459 12.85 -28.22 7.59
CA LYS A 459 11.82 -27.73 6.65
C LYS A 459 12.35 -27.62 5.23
N GLY A 460 13.63 -27.28 5.03
CA GLY A 460 14.23 -27.27 3.70
C GLY A 460 14.22 -28.66 3.04
N ARG A 461 14.49 -29.71 3.82
CA ARG A 461 14.43 -31.10 3.33
C ARG A 461 13.00 -31.53 2.99
N ARG A 462 12.00 -31.11 3.78
CA ARG A 462 10.58 -31.32 3.48
C ARG A 462 10.17 -30.64 2.18
N ILE A 463 10.60 -29.40 1.97
CA ILE A 463 10.38 -28.66 0.72
C ILE A 463 11.03 -29.39 -0.45
N LEU A 464 12.29 -29.80 -0.32
CA LEU A 464 12.99 -30.53 -1.38
C LEU A 464 12.27 -31.82 -1.75
N ASN A 465 11.87 -32.62 -0.75
CA ASN A 465 11.09 -33.85 -0.95
C ASN A 465 9.76 -33.57 -1.66
N PHE A 466 9.02 -32.54 -1.25
CA PHE A 466 7.77 -32.13 -1.89
C PHE A 466 7.93 -31.87 -3.40
N PHE A 467 9.00 -31.15 -3.78
CA PHE A 467 9.27 -30.87 -5.18
C PHE A 467 9.76 -32.11 -5.94
N GLN A 468 10.67 -32.89 -5.35
CA GLN A 468 11.21 -34.12 -5.94
C GLN A 468 10.12 -35.16 -6.24
N SER A 469 9.19 -35.39 -5.31
CA SER A 469 8.11 -36.38 -5.49
C SER A 469 7.10 -36.01 -6.58
N GLN A 470 7.05 -34.75 -7.01
CA GLN A 470 6.13 -34.24 -8.03
C GLN A 470 6.87 -33.71 -9.27
N ARG A 471 8.09 -34.19 -9.53
CA ARG A 471 9.03 -33.64 -10.53
C ARG A 471 8.43 -33.31 -11.89
N LEU A 472 7.65 -34.23 -12.47
CA LEU A 472 7.05 -34.08 -13.80
C LEU A 472 5.93 -33.03 -13.87
N GLN A 473 5.43 -32.55 -12.74
CA GLN A 473 4.36 -31.55 -12.69
C GLN A 473 4.89 -30.10 -12.71
N TRP A 474 6.20 -29.91 -12.51
CA TRP A 474 6.79 -28.59 -12.38
C TRP A 474 7.28 -28.04 -13.73
N ASN A 475 7.53 -26.73 -13.76
CA ASN A 475 8.10 -26.10 -14.95
C ASN A 475 9.56 -26.53 -15.17
N LYS A 476 10.08 -26.29 -16.38
CA LYS A 476 11.44 -26.68 -16.78
C LYS A 476 12.52 -26.11 -15.86
N GLU A 477 12.31 -24.92 -15.29
CA GLU A 477 13.29 -24.28 -14.39
C GLU A 477 13.41 -25.00 -13.04
N ILE A 478 12.29 -25.41 -12.44
CA ILE A 478 12.29 -26.21 -11.21
C ILE A 478 12.85 -27.60 -11.52
N GLU A 479 12.43 -28.22 -12.62
CA GLU A 479 12.93 -29.53 -13.02
C GLU A 479 14.46 -29.53 -13.22
N HIS A 480 15.01 -28.48 -13.83
CA HIS A 480 16.45 -28.29 -13.98
C HIS A 480 17.17 -28.22 -12.62
N LEU A 481 16.68 -27.39 -11.71
CA LEU A 481 17.26 -27.29 -10.36
C LEU A 481 17.18 -28.62 -9.60
N LEU A 482 16.08 -29.37 -9.75
CA LEU A 482 15.95 -30.70 -9.16
C LEU A 482 16.96 -31.71 -9.75
N ARG A 483 17.30 -31.61 -11.03
CA ARG A 483 18.37 -32.43 -11.65
C ARG A 483 19.74 -32.16 -11.01
N GLU A 484 20.05 -30.90 -10.75
CA GLU A 484 21.29 -30.53 -10.04
C GLU A 484 21.31 -31.06 -8.60
N CYS A 485 20.13 -31.20 -7.99
CA CYS A 485 19.97 -31.75 -6.64
C CYS A 485 20.10 -33.28 -6.57
N ASP A 486 20.13 -34.01 -7.69
CA ASP A 486 20.21 -35.49 -7.72
C ASP A 486 21.62 -36.03 -7.41
N SER A 487 22.60 -35.16 -7.17
CA SER A 487 23.95 -35.59 -6.77
C SER A 487 23.92 -36.46 -5.51
N ALA A 488 24.82 -37.46 -5.46
CA ALA A 488 24.88 -38.44 -4.39
C ALA A 488 25.22 -37.77 -3.05
N LYS A 489 24.16 -37.38 -2.32
CA LYS A 489 24.12 -36.78 -0.98
C LYS A 489 24.47 -35.28 -0.93
N LEU A 490 23.44 -34.45 -1.12
CA LEU A 490 23.52 -33.02 -0.84
C LEU A 490 23.93 -32.76 0.62
N ASN A 491 24.87 -31.85 0.82
CA ASN A 491 25.23 -31.37 2.14
C ASN A 491 24.17 -30.40 2.70
N HIS A 492 24.30 -30.00 3.96
CA HIS A 492 23.32 -29.13 4.62
C HIS A 492 23.15 -27.79 3.90
N ASN A 493 24.24 -27.16 3.45
CA ASN A 493 24.21 -25.90 2.70
C ASN A 493 23.44 -26.05 1.41
N GLN A 494 23.70 -27.11 0.65
CA GLN A 494 23.02 -27.38 -0.61
C GLN A 494 21.52 -27.60 -0.43
N ILE A 495 21.11 -28.31 0.62
CA ILE A 495 19.68 -28.50 0.94
C ILE A 495 19.03 -27.15 1.24
N ALA A 496 19.68 -26.33 2.06
CA ALA A 496 19.18 -25.02 2.46
C ALA A 496 19.09 -24.06 1.25
N THR A 497 20.14 -23.99 0.42
CA THR A 497 20.17 -23.18 -0.80
C THR A 497 19.11 -23.65 -1.79
N ALA A 498 19.01 -24.96 -2.04
CA ALA A 498 18.00 -25.53 -2.93
C ALA A 498 16.58 -25.21 -2.46
N ALA A 499 16.30 -25.29 -1.16
CA ALA A 499 14.99 -24.98 -0.61
C ALA A 499 14.58 -23.53 -0.90
N ILE A 500 15.49 -22.56 -0.70
CA ILE A 500 15.21 -21.15 -0.99
C ILE A 500 15.04 -20.92 -2.50
N LEU A 501 15.93 -21.46 -3.34
CA LEU A 501 15.83 -21.33 -4.80
C LEU A 501 14.54 -21.96 -5.36
N LEU A 502 14.12 -23.12 -4.85
CA LEU A 502 12.86 -23.76 -5.21
C LEU A 502 11.64 -22.90 -4.84
N LEU A 503 11.66 -22.29 -3.65
CA LEU A 503 10.61 -21.35 -3.25
C LEU A 503 10.55 -20.13 -4.17
N MET A 504 11.69 -19.54 -4.51
CA MET A 504 11.76 -18.41 -5.44
C MET A 504 11.18 -18.78 -6.81
N LYS A 505 11.60 -19.91 -7.40
CA LYS A 505 11.07 -20.40 -8.67
C LYS A 505 9.57 -20.69 -8.60
N TYR A 506 9.09 -21.32 -7.52
CA TYR A 506 7.66 -21.54 -7.30
C TYR A 506 6.86 -20.23 -7.19
N PHE A 507 7.44 -19.24 -6.51
CA PHE A 507 6.88 -17.90 -6.41
C PHE A 507 7.14 -17.04 -7.65
N GLN A 508 7.76 -17.57 -8.71
CA GLN A 508 8.07 -16.83 -9.94
C GLN A 508 8.84 -15.54 -9.64
N GLU A 509 9.71 -15.59 -8.62
CA GLU A 509 10.65 -14.54 -8.23
C GLU A 509 12.02 -14.90 -8.79
N LYS A 510 12.71 -13.92 -9.37
CA LYS A 510 14.02 -14.15 -10.01
C LYS A 510 15.09 -14.38 -8.96
N GLU A 511 16.03 -15.28 -9.21
CA GLU A 511 17.14 -15.61 -8.30
C GLU A 511 17.98 -14.37 -7.94
N ASP A 512 18.20 -13.47 -8.92
CA ASP A 512 18.91 -12.19 -8.78
C ASP A 512 18.28 -11.19 -7.78
N SER A 513 17.07 -11.50 -7.30
CA SER A 513 16.33 -10.70 -6.33
C SER A 513 16.74 -10.96 -4.88
N ILE A 514 17.40 -12.08 -4.61
CA ILE A 514 18.04 -12.39 -3.31
C ILE A 514 19.53 -12.64 -3.52
N PHE A 515 19.91 -13.39 -4.56
CA PHE A 515 21.25 -13.88 -4.78
C PHE A 515 22.00 -13.11 -5.88
N ILE A 516 23.31 -12.95 -5.72
CA ILE A 516 24.21 -12.49 -6.79
C ILE A 516 25.31 -13.53 -6.91
N LEU A 517 25.58 -14.05 -8.11
CA LEU A 517 26.69 -14.97 -8.33
C LEU A 517 27.96 -14.16 -8.66
N ALA A 518 29.06 -14.45 -7.98
CA ALA A 518 30.38 -13.89 -8.25
C ALA A 518 31.46 -14.99 -8.23
N ASP A 519 32.64 -14.66 -8.72
CA ASP A 519 33.76 -15.60 -8.80
C ASP A 519 34.16 -16.11 -7.40
N ALA A 520 34.58 -17.37 -7.32
CA ALA A 520 34.91 -18.02 -6.04
C ALA A 520 36.03 -17.31 -5.26
N PHE A 521 36.88 -16.55 -5.95
CA PHE A 521 38.00 -15.82 -5.39
C PHE A 521 37.77 -14.31 -5.32
N SER A 522 36.59 -13.82 -5.69
CA SER A 522 36.25 -12.41 -5.56
C SER A 522 36.38 -11.95 -4.10
N THR A 523 37.06 -10.82 -3.91
CA THR A 523 37.16 -10.14 -2.62
C THR A 523 36.11 -9.04 -2.52
N LYS A 524 35.80 -8.57 -1.31
CA LYS A 524 34.92 -7.42 -1.08
C LYS A 524 35.24 -6.25 -2.02
N MET A 525 36.51 -5.89 -2.13
CA MET A 525 36.97 -4.77 -2.96
C MET A 525 36.76 -5.01 -4.47
N SER A 526 36.97 -6.23 -4.96
CA SER A 526 36.71 -6.58 -6.37
C SER A 526 35.21 -6.51 -6.67
N VAL A 527 34.38 -7.09 -5.80
CA VAL A 527 32.91 -7.06 -5.95
C VAL A 527 32.38 -5.63 -5.99
N GLU A 528 32.82 -4.76 -5.08
CA GLU A 528 32.35 -3.37 -5.03
C GLU A 528 32.82 -2.52 -6.23
N ARG A 529 33.93 -2.89 -6.89
CA ARG A 529 34.44 -2.16 -8.07
C ARG A 529 33.87 -2.67 -9.39
N GLU A 530 33.63 -3.97 -9.48
CA GLU A 530 33.29 -4.64 -10.75
C GLU A 530 31.79 -4.89 -10.90
N MET A 531 31.04 -4.98 -9.79
CA MET A 531 29.62 -5.30 -9.81
C MET A 531 28.76 -4.09 -9.41
N THR A 532 27.62 -3.92 -10.09
CA THR A 532 26.61 -2.94 -9.69
C THR A 532 25.68 -3.57 -8.64
N LEU A 533 25.95 -3.29 -7.37
CA LEU A 533 25.19 -3.84 -6.25
C LEU A 533 23.88 -3.06 -6.01
N PRO A 534 22.73 -3.74 -5.81
CA PRO A 534 21.48 -3.08 -5.47
C PRO A 534 21.53 -2.35 -4.12
N ILE A 535 20.65 -1.36 -3.96
CA ILE A 535 20.44 -0.67 -2.67
C ILE A 535 19.77 -1.56 -1.61
N THR A 536 19.10 -2.64 -2.03
CA THR A 536 18.40 -3.57 -1.12
C THR A 536 19.31 -4.77 -0.79
N PRO A 537 19.12 -5.43 0.36
CA PRO A 537 20.03 -6.50 0.78
C PRO A 537 20.15 -7.61 -0.27
N ARG A 538 21.36 -8.14 -0.50
CA ARG A 538 21.61 -9.31 -1.36
C ARG A 538 22.61 -10.25 -0.72
N VAL A 539 22.45 -11.55 -0.98
CA VAL A 539 23.42 -12.59 -0.67
C VAL A 539 24.29 -12.81 -1.89
N ILE A 540 25.58 -12.49 -1.80
CA ILE A 540 26.54 -12.75 -2.87
C ILE A 540 27.09 -14.17 -2.64
N ALA A 541 26.88 -15.05 -3.61
CA ALA A 541 27.36 -16.41 -3.63
C ALA A 541 28.67 -16.48 -4.43
N LEU A 542 29.76 -16.86 -3.77
CA LEU A 542 31.08 -17.00 -4.41
C LEU A 542 31.28 -18.46 -4.84
N GLY A 543 31.23 -18.69 -6.14
CA GLY A 543 31.34 -20.03 -6.72
C GLY A 543 30.90 -20.10 -8.18
N ASN A 544 30.99 -21.30 -8.76
CA ASN A 544 30.62 -21.51 -10.17
C ASN A 544 29.11 -21.42 -10.41
N ASN A 545 28.31 -21.78 -9.39
CA ASN A 545 26.86 -21.66 -9.38
C ASN A 545 26.37 -21.60 -7.92
N PHE A 546 25.09 -21.27 -7.71
CA PHE A 546 24.50 -21.14 -6.37
C PHE A 546 24.58 -22.44 -5.53
N MET A 547 24.50 -23.60 -6.17
CA MET A 547 24.53 -24.92 -5.50
C MET A 547 25.95 -25.36 -5.10
N SER A 548 26.99 -24.77 -5.67
CA SER A 548 28.41 -25.09 -5.41
C SER A 548 29.15 -23.96 -4.71
N ALA A 549 28.49 -22.84 -4.43
CA ALA A 549 29.07 -21.72 -3.72
C ALA A 549 29.57 -22.15 -2.34
N SER A 550 30.84 -21.83 -2.05
CA SER A 550 31.53 -22.22 -0.82
C SER A 550 31.69 -21.06 0.15
N ARG A 551 31.67 -19.82 -0.36
CA ARG A 551 31.78 -18.60 0.43
C ARG A 551 30.64 -17.66 0.06
N TRP A 552 30.30 -16.78 0.98
CA TRP A 552 29.17 -15.87 0.86
C TRP A 552 29.54 -14.49 1.35
N MET A 553 28.93 -13.45 0.80
CA MET A 553 28.98 -12.09 1.33
C MET A 553 27.59 -11.49 1.34
N ILE A 554 27.39 -10.38 2.05
CA ILE A 554 26.11 -9.67 2.04
C ILE A 554 26.34 -8.23 1.66
N SER A 555 25.60 -7.78 0.65
CA SER A 555 25.59 -6.39 0.22
C SER A 555 24.30 -5.67 0.59
N LEU A 556 24.42 -4.37 0.82
CA LEU A 556 23.35 -3.46 1.19
C LEU A 556 23.79 -2.03 0.86
N GLU A 557 22.87 -1.16 0.41
CA GLU A 557 23.18 0.21 -0.03
C GLU A 557 24.31 0.28 -1.08
N GLY A 558 24.39 -0.73 -1.96
CA GLY A 558 25.38 -0.78 -3.02
C GLY A 558 26.79 -1.16 -2.57
N LYS A 559 26.99 -1.59 -1.32
CA LYS A 559 28.29 -1.99 -0.76
C LYS A 559 28.22 -3.35 -0.08
N VAL A 560 29.35 -4.03 0.06
CA VAL A 560 29.46 -5.27 0.86
C VAL A 560 29.66 -4.88 2.32
N PHE A 561 28.61 -5.05 3.13
CA PHE A 561 28.67 -4.68 4.54
C PHE A 561 29.16 -5.83 5.43
N TYR A 562 28.95 -7.07 5.01
CA TYR A 562 29.38 -8.26 5.73
C TYR A 562 30.14 -9.23 4.81
N GLU A 563 31.38 -9.51 5.20
CA GLU A 563 32.21 -10.58 4.65
C GLU A 563 32.57 -11.52 5.80
N PRO A 564 32.15 -12.80 5.77
CA PRO A 564 32.49 -13.75 6.81
C PRO A 564 34.00 -14.04 6.80
N GLU A 565 34.65 -13.88 7.96
CA GLU A 565 36.09 -14.13 8.12
C GLU A 565 36.44 -15.62 8.09
N GLN A 566 35.49 -16.48 8.49
CA GLN A 566 35.60 -17.94 8.42
C GLN A 566 34.59 -18.52 7.42
N MET A 567 34.80 -19.76 7.00
CA MET A 567 33.81 -20.49 6.20
C MET A 567 32.53 -20.68 7.01
N HIS A 568 31.57 -19.76 6.84
CA HIS A 568 30.25 -19.88 7.40
C HIS A 568 29.33 -20.67 6.47
N ASP A 569 28.43 -21.42 7.08
CA ASP A 569 27.41 -22.16 6.37
C ASP A 569 26.35 -21.19 5.78
N PHE A 570 25.58 -21.68 4.83
CA PHE A 570 24.60 -20.85 4.12
C PHE A 570 23.50 -20.37 5.09
N ALA A 571 23.11 -21.19 6.06
CA ALA A 571 22.10 -20.83 7.05
C ALA A 571 22.54 -19.64 7.90
N SER A 572 23.79 -19.62 8.39
CA SER A 572 24.35 -18.47 9.11
C SER A 572 24.35 -17.20 8.27
N THR A 573 24.72 -17.32 7.01
CA THR A 573 24.74 -16.19 6.08
C THR A 573 23.32 -15.66 5.87
N LEU A 574 22.35 -16.56 5.65
CA LEU A 574 20.95 -16.19 5.50
C LEU A 574 20.40 -15.52 6.77
N ALA A 575 20.87 -15.91 7.95
CA ALA A 575 20.52 -15.28 9.21
C ALA A 575 20.98 -13.83 9.30
N VAL A 576 22.23 -13.54 8.95
CA VAL A 576 22.74 -12.15 8.87
C VAL A 576 21.96 -11.34 7.83
N PHE A 577 21.70 -11.93 6.66
CA PHE A 577 20.91 -11.30 5.60
C PHE A 577 19.48 -10.98 6.07
N PHE A 578 18.79 -11.93 6.69
CA PHE A 578 17.43 -11.75 7.18
C PHE A 578 17.37 -10.76 8.35
N ALA A 579 18.33 -10.84 9.28
CA ALA A 579 18.42 -9.94 10.42
C ALA A 579 18.59 -8.48 10.01
N SER A 580 19.32 -8.22 8.91
CA SER A 580 19.53 -6.86 8.39
C SER A 580 18.22 -6.09 8.14
N TYR A 581 17.15 -6.75 7.70
CA TYR A 581 15.85 -6.10 7.48
C TYR A 581 15.18 -5.59 8.77
N TYR A 582 15.43 -6.27 9.87
CA TYR A 582 14.83 -5.92 11.16
C TYR A 582 15.73 -4.92 11.90
N VAL A 583 17.03 -5.19 11.98
CA VAL A 583 17.98 -4.33 12.67
C VAL A 583 18.04 -2.96 12.00
N PHE A 584 18.24 -2.91 10.67
CA PHE A 584 18.35 -1.65 9.92
C PHE A 584 17.00 -1.06 9.46
N ASN A 585 15.88 -1.57 10.00
CA ASN A 585 14.54 -1.10 9.67
C ASN A 585 14.23 -1.02 8.16
N LEU A 586 14.47 -2.10 7.44
CA LEU A 586 14.26 -2.14 5.99
C LEU A 586 12.94 -2.82 5.63
N GLU A 587 12.31 -2.36 4.55
CA GLU A 587 11.25 -3.11 3.86
C GLU A 587 11.85 -4.26 3.03
N TYR A 588 11.07 -5.32 2.84
CA TYR A 588 11.44 -6.39 1.90
C TYR A 588 11.45 -5.85 0.47
N GLN A 589 12.45 -6.23 -0.33
CA GLN A 589 12.46 -5.88 -1.75
C GLN A 589 11.23 -6.47 -2.44
N GLU A 590 10.58 -5.65 -3.27
CA GLU A 590 9.35 -6.04 -3.97
C GLU A 590 9.55 -7.31 -4.82
N SER A 591 10.73 -7.45 -5.43
CA SER A 591 11.08 -8.53 -6.35
C SER A 591 11.23 -9.91 -5.71
N ALA A 592 11.45 -9.99 -4.38
CA ALA A 592 11.52 -11.24 -3.61
C ALA A 592 10.61 -11.23 -2.36
N SER A 593 9.62 -10.33 -2.33
CA SER A 593 8.78 -10.07 -1.16
C SER A 593 8.05 -11.32 -0.65
N ILE A 594 7.65 -12.24 -1.53
CA ILE A 594 6.90 -13.43 -1.15
C ILE A 594 7.83 -14.48 -0.55
N THR A 595 9.02 -14.68 -1.12
CA THR A 595 10.03 -15.58 -0.54
C THR A 595 10.51 -15.07 0.81
N LEU A 596 10.73 -13.76 0.97
CA LEU A 596 11.12 -13.18 2.26
C LEU A 596 10.02 -13.30 3.32
N GLU A 597 8.76 -13.06 2.96
CA GLU A 597 7.62 -13.31 3.84
C GLU A 597 7.49 -14.81 4.19
N MET A 598 7.82 -15.71 3.26
CA MET A 598 7.88 -17.15 3.53
C MET A 598 9.00 -17.48 4.53
N ILE A 599 10.21 -16.93 4.36
CA ILE A 599 11.32 -17.08 5.33
C ILE A 599 10.88 -16.60 6.71
N GLN A 600 10.32 -15.39 6.79
CA GLN A 600 9.83 -14.79 8.02
C GLN A 600 8.82 -15.68 8.74
N ARG A 601 7.74 -16.08 8.05
CA ARG A 601 6.58 -16.71 8.68
C ARG A 601 6.78 -18.19 8.93
N PHE A 602 7.47 -18.88 8.02
CA PHE A 602 7.61 -20.33 8.04
C PHE A 602 8.92 -20.80 8.68
N PHE A 603 10.04 -20.14 8.40
CA PHE A 603 11.33 -20.55 8.95
C PHE A 603 11.65 -19.85 10.26
N VAL A 604 11.56 -18.51 10.30
CA VAL A 604 11.90 -17.72 11.50
C VAL A 604 10.75 -17.71 12.53
N ARG A 605 9.51 -17.80 12.04
CA ARG A 605 8.24 -17.83 12.82
C ARG A 605 7.80 -16.48 13.39
N ILE A 606 8.10 -15.39 12.68
CA ILE A 606 7.61 -14.04 13.02
C ILE A 606 6.23 -13.82 12.39
N ASN A 607 5.18 -13.82 13.20
CA ASN A 607 3.77 -13.87 12.77
C ASN A 607 2.79 -12.95 13.54
N PRO A 608 3.09 -11.68 13.84
CA PRO A 608 2.13 -10.81 14.53
C PRO A 608 0.85 -10.57 13.70
N ASP A 609 -0.23 -10.24 14.40
CA ASP A 609 -1.58 -10.11 13.85
C ASP A 609 -1.78 -8.94 12.88
N MET A 610 -0.94 -7.91 12.99
CA MET A 610 -1.01 -6.66 12.23
C MET A 610 0.37 -6.24 11.71
N GLY A 611 0.38 -5.46 10.63
CA GLY A 611 1.59 -4.97 9.94
C GLY A 611 2.15 -5.94 8.90
N THR A 612 3.24 -5.55 8.24
CA THR A 612 3.94 -6.33 7.20
C THR A 612 5.25 -5.64 6.79
N LYS A 613 6.31 -6.42 6.54
CA LYS A 613 7.55 -5.91 5.92
C LYS A 613 7.46 -5.85 4.38
N CYS A 614 6.38 -6.35 3.77
CA CYS A 614 6.19 -6.34 2.33
C CYS A 614 5.70 -4.97 1.82
N PRO A 615 6.32 -4.40 0.77
CA PRO A 615 5.92 -3.11 0.24
C PRO A 615 4.52 -3.17 -0.40
N ALA A 616 3.80 -2.05 -0.34
CA ALA A 616 2.53 -1.93 -1.01
C ALA A 616 2.71 -1.90 -2.54
N LYS A 617 2.39 -3.03 -3.21
CA LYS A 617 2.51 -3.15 -4.67
C LYS A 617 1.72 -2.05 -5.38
N LEU A 618 2.38 -1.36 -6.30
CA LEU A 618 1.72 -0.43 -7.22
C LEU A 618 0.90 -1.23 -8.23
N GLY A 619 -0.34 -0.81 -8.46
CA GLY A 619 -1.19 -1.45 -9.43
C GLY A 619 -2.12 -0.46 -10.10
N THR A 620 -2.36 -0.66 -11.39
CA THR A 620 -3.33 0.17 -12.11
C THR A 620 -4.73 -0.17 -11.64
N SER A 621 -5.42 0.81 -11.08
CA SER A 621 -6.82 0.69 -10.69
C SER A 621 -7.66 0.40 -11.94
N ARG A 622 -8.34 -0.74 -11.97
CA ARG A 622 -9.29 -1.08 -13.05
C ARG A 622 -10.45 -0.08 -13.17
N LYS A 623 -10.74 0.69 -12.11
CA LYS A 623 -11.81 1.70 -12.08
C LYS A 623 -11.35 3.07 -12.58
N THR A 624 -10.14 3.47 -12.26
CA THR A 624 -9.67 4.85 -12.49
C THR A 624 -8.53 4.94 -13.48
N GLY A 625 -7.97 3.82 -13.93
CA GLY A 625 -6.79 3.79 -14.80
C GLY A 625 -5.50 4.33 -14.17
N ARG A 626 -5.57 4.89 -12.96
CA ARG A 626 -4.43 5.45 -12.23
C ARG A 626 -3.66 4.35 -11.51
N VAL A 627 -2.34 4.50 -11.44
CA VAL A 627 -1.49 3.70 -10.55
C VAL A 627 -1.88 4.02 -9.11
N VAL A 628 -2.26 3.00 -8.35
CA VAL A 628 -2.63 3.10 -6.93
C VAL A 628 -1.83 2.06 -6.13
N LYS A 629 -1.41 2.43 -4.91
CA LYS A 629 -0.88 1.46 -3.96
C LYS A 629 -2.01 0.49 -3.58
N ARG A 630 -1.80 -0.81 -3.83
CA ARG A 630 -2.77 -1.84 -3.43
C ARG A 630 -2.78 -1.97 -1.91
N LYS A 631 -3.94 -2.27 -1.35
CA LYS A 631 -4.06 -2.55 0.08
C LYS A 631 -3.23 -3.80 0.39
N VAL A 632 -2.32 -3.69 1.35
CA VAL A 632 -1.48 -4.81 1.76
C VAL A 632 -2.35 -5.85 2.47
N THR A 633 -2.24 -7.10 2.02
CA THR A 633 -2.90 -8.25 2.66
C THR A 633 -2.05 -8.71 3.83
N SER A 634 -2.68 -9.13 4.94
CA SER A 634 -1.95 -9.62 6.12
C SER A 634 -1.02 -10.78 5.81
N VAL A 635 -1.45 -11.74 4.96
CA VAL A 635 -0.61 -12.82 4.45
C VAL A 635 -0.77 -12.94 2.93
N SER A 636 0.34 -13.11 2.21
CA SER A 636 0.31 -13.39 0.78
C SER A 636 -0.53 -14.65 0.47
N PRO A 637 -1.56 -14.56 -0.40
CA PRO A 637 -2.36 -15.69 -0.85
C PRO A 637 -1.54 -16.88 -1.36
N ARG A 638 -0.36 -16.62 -1.95
CA ARG A 638 0.51 -17.63 -2.55
C ARG A 638 1.23 -18.46 -1.49
N ILE A 639 1.61 -17.84 -0.37
CA ILE A 639 2.19 -18.53 0.79
C ILE A 639 1.17 -19.50 1.38
N THR A 640 -0.06 -19.02 1.62
CA THR A 640 -1.13 -19.89 2.15
C THR A 640 -1.40 -21.08 1.24
N THR A 641 -1.43 -20.87 -0.08
CA THR A 641 -1.61 -21.96 -1.05
C THR A 641 -0.44 -22.93 -1.07
N PHE A 642 0.80 -22.45 -0.98
CA PHE A 642 1.98 -23.30 -0.90
C PHE A 642 1.96 -24.16 0.36
N LEU A 643 1.77 -23.54 1.53
CA LEU A 643 1.72 -24.25 2.82
C LEU A 643 0.61 -25.31 2.84
N GLN A 644 -0.57 -24.98 2.32
CA GLN A 644 -1.65 -25.96 2.19
C GLN A 644 -1.23 -27.17 1.34
N ARG A 645 -0.60 -26.94 0.17
CA ARG A 645 -0.14 -28.03 -0.70
C ARG A 645 0.97 -28.87 -0.06
N LEU A 646 1.88 -28.22 0.67
CA LEU A 646 2.96 -28.89 1.39
C LEU A 646 2.39 -29.79 2.49
N SER A 647 1.46 -29.28 3.30
CA SER A 647 0.79 -30.07 4.34
C SER A 647 -0.07 -31.20 3.77
N GLU A 648 -0.79 -30.96 2.67
CA GLU A 648 -1.56 -32.01 1.98
C GLU A 648 -0.65 -33.13 1.45
N PHE A 649 0.53 -32.78 0.94
CA PHE A 649 1.53 -33.76 0.50
C PHE A 649 2.06 -34.59 1.68
N GLU A 650 2.46 -33.94 2.77
CA GLU A 650 2.99 -34.63 3.95
C GLU A 650 1.98 -35.59 4.56
N TRP A 651 0.71 -35.21 4.59
CA TRP A 651 -0.36 -36.08 5.07
C TRP A 651 -0.53 -37.34 4.20
N ARG A 652 -0.39 -37.21 2.87
CA ARG A 652 -0.48 -38.33 1.93
C ARG A 652 0.73 -39.26 1.96
N THR A 653 1.87 -38.79 2.45
CA THR A 653 3.10 -39.59 2.52
C THR A 653 3.37 -40.15 3.91
N SER A 654 2.67 -39.65 4.94
CA SER A 654 2.79 -40.11 6.32
C SER A 654 1.75 -41.19 6.69
N ASN A 655 0.70 -41.33 5.88
CA ASN A 655 -0.26 -42.43 5.87
C ASN A 655 -0.05 -43.27 4.62
#